data_AF-A0A815PQA1-F1
#
_entry.id   AF-A0A815PQA1-F1
#
_cell.length_a   1.000
_cell.length_b   1.000
_cell.length_c   1.000
_cell.angle_alpha   90.00
_cell.angle_beta   90.00
_cell.angle_gamma   90.00
#
_symmetry.space_group_name_H-M   'P 1'
#
loop_
_entity.id
_entity.type
_entity.pdbx_description
1 polymer ?
#
loop_
_entity_poly.entity_id
_entity_poly.type
_entity_poly.pdbx_seq_one_letter_code
_entity_poly.pdbx_strand_id
1 'polypeptide(L)'
;MSVLYLVTVLYVNKFLLKNISDNMILNKNTSLILQNQICKNTSKKWIVLTTIFYPTKAVELFLTLDDWMLVVIADRKTPIDWLSRIRPSLRQKLIYLSLSDQKLLNYGIVRFLPEGSYARKNIGYLVAIQCGAKLIFESDDDNFIEDKFIKHLPKISSPNIIPNIAFHGQRSSFINIYGSFQGCQLYPILGVGNPGSFGHPNMWPRGFPLEQLKNVSEDGWSSLQRNDEHIHAYIQQFLADLHPDVDAIYRLTNSFNLGHIKFNREQTPIALEPFTFSPYNTQNTITYYEAFWGLFLPVTTSFRVCDIWRGFWVQRLLWDIGGRLVFAGPTVKQKRNVHSLFNDMKEEQQMYYESAAFVRFLSSWKSSSTSLFENIRSLANNIVKQGFWKSAEEKYLDIWLNDLLNLGYEPPPLINLINKEKKKSKRQRAAVCVTGRLACVNESYFLFEKQLRKRLQGPIDIFYYLSSSIPVTPCQCFNITFINNAAVYILYAKQSLYYQQWKKSCFINSSLSHNQKEEKFENMWSQAKCYDLVSSYQKQNNVKYKLMVHVQFDSTFVKMPMSYERDSPFDVNTTIIFPDNNYTDEINEEFAIGPIHKMSYYMRRWYALQNCSLRSLNLHQQLKSMVELNTSISFDNETIININKSDRC
;
A
#
# COMPACT_ATOMS: atom_id res chain seq x y z
N MET A 1 24.54 -33.32 70.16
CA MET A 1 23.88 -33.58 68.85
C MET A 1 23.41 -32.31 68.14
N SER A 2 22.91 -31.29 68.84
CA SER A 2 22.36 -30.05 68.22
C SER A 2 23.40 -29.09 67.61
N VAL A 3 24.59 -28.94 68.23
CA VAL A 3 25.64 -28.02 67.73
C VAL A 3 26.31 -28.53 66.45
N LEU A 4 26.53 -29.85 66.35
CA LEU A 4 27.18 -30.46 65.19
C LEU A 4 26.32 -30.37 63.92
N TYR A 5 24.99 -30.42 64.08
CA TYR A 5 24.03 -30.27 62.98
C TYR A 5 23.93 -28.83 62.47
N LEU A 6 24.02 -27.83 63.38
CA LEU A 6 24.01 -26.42 62.98
C LEU A 6 25.28 -26.05 62.19
N VAL A 7 26.44 -26.59 62.60
CA VAL A 7 27.72 -26.35 61.92
C VAL A 7 27.74 -26.97 60.52
N THR A 8 27.22 -28.19 60.35
CA THR A 8 27.13 -28.82 59.02
C THR A 8 26.16 -28.11 58.09
N VAL A 9 24.99 -27.66 58.58
CA VAL A 9 24.03 -26.87 57.76
C VAL A 9 24.64 -25.54 57.32
N LEU A 10 25.33 -24.83 58.22
CA LEU A 10 26.01 -23.57 57.87
C LEU A 10 27.17 -23.79 56.88
N TYR A 11 27.92 -24.89 57.01
CA TYR A 11 29.01 -25.21 56.10
C TYR A 11 28.51 -25.61 54.71
N VAL A 12 27.43 -26.39 54.62
CA VAL A 12 26.77 -26.77 53.36
C VAL A 12 26.17 -25.54 52.68
N ASN A 13 25.51 -24.64 53.43
CA ASN A 13 24.98 -23.39 52.87
C ASN A 13 26.10 -22.46 52.38
N LYS A 14 27.22 -22.35 53.11
CA LYS A 14 28.36 -21.54 52.68
C LYS A 14 29.05 -22.13 51.45
N PHE A 15 29.14 -23.46 51.34
CA PHE A 15 29.69 -24.15 50.17
C PHE A 15 28.77 -24.01 48.95
N LEU A 16 27.46 -24.14 49.12
CA LEU A 16 26.46 -23.88 48.06
C LEU A 16 26.51 -22.43 47.58
N LEU A 17 26.54 -21.45 48.49
CA LEU A 17 26.65 -20.03 48.16
C LEU A 17 27.96 -19.71 47.43
N LYS A 18 29.07 -20.34 47.84
CA LYS A 18 30.37 -20.20 47.16
C LYS A 18 30.33 -20.80 45.76
N ASN A 19 29.77 -21.99 45.58
CA ASN A 19 29.63 -22.59 44.24
C ASN A 19 28.69 -21.79 43.32
N ILE A 20 27.62 -21.20 43.87
CA ILE A 20 26.74 -20.29 43.11
C ILE A 20 27.50 -19.02 42.71
N SER A 21 28.26 -18.42 43.64
CA SER A 21 29.10 -17.25 43.37
C SER A 21 30.17 -17.55 42.32
N ASP A 22 30.89 -18.65 42.46
CA ASP A 22 31.97 -19.05 41.56
C ASP A 22 31.42 -19.37 40.16
N ASN A 23 30.26 -20.03 40.06
CA ASN A 23 29.56 -20.23 38.78
C ASN A 23 29.04 -18.93 38.17
N MET A 24 28.58 -17.96 38.96
CA MET A 24 28.19 -16.63 38.47
C MET A 24 29.39 -15.85 37.94
N ILE A 25 30.53 -15.89 38.64
CA ILE A 25 31.78 -15.24 38.21
C ILE A 25 32.30 -15.90 36.93
N LEU A 26 32.29 -17.24 36.86
CA LEU A 26 32.71 -17.98 35.67
C LEU A 26 31.81 -17.62 34.47
N ASN A 27 30.49 -17.68 34.64
CA ASN A 27 29.54 -17.30 33.59
C ASN A 27 29.70 -15.84 33.14
N LYS A 28 29.97 -14.92 34.07
CA LYS A 28 30.21 -13.50 33.76
C LYS A 28 31.51 -13.28 33.00
N ASN A 29 32.56 -14.03 33.32
CA ASN A 29 33.82 -13.98 32.58
C ASN A 29 33.67 -14.60 31.19
N THR A 30 32.98 -15.74 31.08
CA THR A 30 32.70 -16.40 29.79
C THR A 30 31.79 -15.55 28.91
N SER A 31 30.77 -14.88 29.48
CA SER A 31 29.93 -13.95 28.73
C SER A 31 30.72 -12.76 28.20
N LEU A 32 31.60 -12.16 29.03
CA LEU A 32 32.43 -11.03 28.61
C LEU A 32 33.39 -11.43 27.47
N ILE A 33 34.00 -12.62 27.58
CA ILE A 33 34.89 -13.17 26.55
C ILE A 33 34.11 -13.40 25.26
N LEU A 34 32.97 -14.10 25.33
CA LEU A 34 32.14 -14.37 24.16
C LEU A 34 31.70 -13.05 23.49
N GLN A 35 31.28 -12.07 24.28
CA GLN A 35 30.80 -10.78 23.78
C GLN A 35 31.91 -9.96 23.10
N ASN A 36 33.13 -9.99 23.64
CA ASN A 36 34.31 -9.38 23.01
C ASN A 36 34.79 -10.15 21.78
N GLN A 37 34.47 -11.44 21.65
CA GLN A 37 34.89 -12.28 20.54
C GLN A 37 33.88 -12.40 19.41
N ILE A 38 32.59 -12.15 19.65
CA ILE A 38 31.51 -12.30 18.66
C ILE A 38 31.76 -11.43 17.43
N CYS A 39 32.18 -10.17 17.62
CA CYS A 39 32.40 -9.23 16.52
C CYS A 39 33.88 -9.10 16.12
N LYS A 40 34.68 -10.17 16.21
CA LYS A 40 36.08 -10.18 15.74
C LYS A 40 36.21 -9.65 14.31
N ASN A 41 35.24 -9.98 13.46
CA ASN A 41 35.10 -9.44 12.12
C ASN A 41 33.81 -8.62 12.04
N THR A 42 33.92 -7.33 11.78
CA THR A 42 32.76 -6.45 11.56
C THR A 42 32.42 -6.36 10.07
N SER A 43 31.13 -6.28 9.73
CA SER A 43 30.68 -6.05 8.36
C SER A 43 29.51 -5.08 8.32
N LYS A 44 29.31 -4.43 7.17
CA LYS A 44 28.13 -3.59 6.92
C LYS A 44 26.93 -4.41 6.42
N LYS A 45 27.13 -5.61 5.88
CA LYS A 45 26.07 -6.45 5.30
C LYS A 45 26.02 -7.80 5.99
N TRP A 46 24.85 -8.15 6.53
CA TRP A 46 24.66 -9.35 7.32
C TRP A 46 23.45 -10.15 6.85
N ILE A 47 23.62 -11.46 6.75
CA ILE A 47 22.55 -12.42 6.53
C ILE A 47 22.17 -12.98 7.89
N VAL A 48 20.88 -13.03 8.21
CA VAL A 48 20.39 -13.58 9.48
C VAL A 48 19.35 -14.66 9.20
N LEU A 49 19.61 -15.86 9.72
CA LEU A 49 18.69 -16.99 9.65
C LEU A 49 18.70 -17.84 10.93
N THR A 50 17.62 -18.57 11.13
CA THR A 50 17.51 -19.64 12.13
C THR A 50 17.54 -20.99 11.42
N THR A 51 17.97 -22.06 12.09
CA THR A 51 17.90 -23.41 11.51
C THR A 51 17.58 -24.45 12.57
N ILE A 52 16.87 -25.51 12.17
CA ILE A 52 16.69 -26.75 12.93
C ILE A 52 17.25 -27.98 12.20
N PHE A 53 17.96 -27.76 11.10
CA PHE A 53 18.50 -28.79 10.22
C PHE A 53 20.03 -28.69 10.15
N TYR A 54 20.67 -29.69 9.53
CA TYR A 54 22.08 -29.56 9.13
C TYR A 54 22.27 -28.43 8.10
N PRO A 55 23.49 -27.88 7.93
CA PRO A 55 23.73 -26.86 6.94
C PRO A 55 23.25 -27.29 5.56
N THR A 56 22.37 -26.49 4.96
CA THR A 56 21.88 -26.73 3.62
C THR A 56 22.84 -26.14 2.59
N LYS A 57 22.64 -26.51 1.32
CA LYS A 57 23.32 -25.89 0.19
C LYS A 57 23.07 -24.37 0.11
N ALA A 58 21.93 -23.87 0.60
CA ALA A 58 21.66 -22.43 0.66
C ALA A 58 22.58 -21.75 1.68
N VAL A 59 22.74 -22.34 2.87
CA VAL A 59 23.69 -21.85 3.89
C VAL A 59 25.13 -21.86 3.36
N GLU A 60 25.55 -22.93 2.68
CA GLU A 60 26.87 -22.97 2.05
C GLU A 60 27.04 -21.84 1.02
N LEU A 61 26.03 -21.61 0.17
CA LEU A 61 26.05 -20.54 -0.82
C LEU A 61 26.18 -19.15 -0.16
N PHE A 62 25.41 -18.87 0.89
CA PHE A 62 25.51 -17.61 1.64
C PHE A 62 26.93 -17.34 2.13
N LEU A 63 27.63 -18.37 2.63
CA LEU A 63 29.02 -18.25 3.09
C LEU A 63 30.03 -18.02 1.96
N THR A 64 29.67 -18.30 0.71
CA THR A 64 30.52 -17.97 -0.45
C THR A 64 30.34 -16.55 -0.95
N LEU A 65 29.30 -15.83 -0.53
CA LEU A 65 29.03 -14.48 -1.00
C LEU A 65 30.10 -13.50 -0.50
N ASP A 66 30.52 -12.59 -1.37
CA ASP A 66 31.43 -11.51 -1.02
C ASP A 66 30.68 -10.40 -0.28
N ASP A 67 31.38 -9.71 0.61
CA ASP A 67 30.87 -8.62 1.47
C ASP A 67 29.78 -8.99 2.48
N TRP A 68 29.26 -10.22 2.48
CA TRP A 68 28.24 -10.66 3.42
C TRP A 68 28.83 -11.54 4.52
N MET A 69 28.44 -11.26 5.76
CA MET A 69 28.63 -12.17 6.89
C MET A 69 27.31 -12.85 7.25
N LEU A 70 27.38 -14.07 7.77
CA LEU A 70 26.20 -14.86 8.12
C LEU A 70 26.12 -15.07 9.63
N VAL A 71 24.99 -14.73 10.24
CA VAL A 71 24.63 -15.18 11.60
C VAL A 71 23.60 -16.30 11.50
N VAL A 72 23.89 -17.44 12.12
CA VAL A 72 22.99 -18.58 12.24
C VAL A 72 22.62 -18.79 13.71
N ILE A 73 21.33 -18.71 13.99
CA ILE A 73 20.77 -18.95 15.32
C ILE A 73 20.21 -20.37 15.37
N ALA A 74 20.82 -21.23 16.18
CA ALA A 74 20.34 -22.59 16.42
C ALA A 74 19.11 -22.62 17.34
N ASP A 75 18.36 -23.71 17.28
CA ASP A 75 17.25 -24.01 18.19
C ASP A 75 17.30 -25.49 18.63
N ARG A 76 16.33 -25.94 19.42
CA ARG A 76 16.30 -27.24 20.11
C ARG A 76 16.56 -28.44 19.21
N LYS A 77 16.17 -28.35 17.94
CA LYS A 77 16.28 -29.45 16.97
C LYS A 77 17.56 -29.37 16.11
N THR A 78 18.34 -28.30 16.21
CA THR A 78 19.59 -28.16 15.45
C THR A 78 20.61 -29.20 15.89
N PRO A 79 21.27 -29.92 14.96
CA PRO A 79 22.31 -30.88 15.31
C PRO A 79 23.45 -30.26 16.11
N ILE A 80 23.93 -30.97 17.13
CA ILE A 80 25.02 -30.49 18.01
C ILE A 80 26.33 -30.33 17.23
N ASP A 81 26.57 -31.19 16.23
CA ASP A 81 27.75 -31.18 15.36
C ASP A 81 27.59 -30.25 14.14
N TRP A 82 26.58 -29.36 14.10
CA TRP A 82 26.27 -28.51 12.94
C TRP A 82 27.49 -27.74 12.40
N LEU A 83 28.26 -27.11 13.29
CA LEU A 83 29.44 -26.32 12.91
C LEU A 83 30.55 -27.18 12.29
N SER A 84 30.65 -28.46 12.67
CA SER A 84 31.63 -29.39 12.12
C SER A 84 31.41 -29.67 10.63
N ARG A 85 30.14 -29.57 10.18
CA ARG A 85 29.73 -29.77 8.78
C ARG A 85 30.05 -28.58 7.88
N ILE A 86 30.32 -27.40 8.45
CA ILE A 86 30.78 -26.24 7.69
C ILE A 86 32.28 -26.37 7.43
N ARG A 87 32.69 -26.20 6.16
CA ARG A 87 34.10 -26.18 5.74
C ARG A 87 34.90 -25.16 6.56
N PRO A 88 36.08 -25.51 7.12
CA PRO A 88 36.87 -24.60 7.94
C PRO A 88 37.14 -23.23 7.30
N SER A 89 37.42 -23.20 6.00
CA SER A 89 37.68 -21.96 5.24
C SER A 89 36.49 -20.99 5.18
N LEU A 90 35.26 -21.48 5.36
CA LEU A 90 34.04 -20.67 5.33
C LEU A 90 33.64 -20.15 6.72
N ARG A 91 34.19 -20.74 7.80
CA ARG A 91 33.80 -20.40 9.19
C ARG A 91 34.16 -18.96 9.57
N GLN A 92 35.12 -18.34 8.90
CA GLN A 92 35.51 -16.95 9.15
C GLN A 92 34.42 -15.91 8.80
N LYS A 93 33.48 -16.27 7.92
CA LYS A 93 32.32 -15.45 7.52
C LYS A 93 31.05 -15.81 8.32
N LEU A 94 31.15 -16.71 9.29
CA LEU A 94 30.03 -17.29 10.03
C LEU A 94 30.11 -16.94 11.51
N ILE A 95 29.00 -16.47 12.06
CA ILE A 95 28.70 -16.51 13.49
C ILE A 95 27.60 -17.55 13.69
N TYR A 96 27.95 -18.67 14.31
CA TYR A 96 26.99 -19.69 14.70
C TYR A 96 26.78 -19.62 16.21
N LEU A 97 25.52 -19.53 16.65
CA LEU A 97 25.17 -19.46 18.06
C LEU A 97 24.28 -20.65 18.43
N SER A 98 24.86 -21.60 19.19
CA SER A 98 24.09 -22.68 19.82
C SER A 98 23.12 -22.14 20.88
N LEU A 99 22.19 -22.97 21.34
CA LEU A 99 21.29 -22.57 22.45
C LEU A 99 22.06 -22.18 23.72
N SER A 100 23.20 -22.82 24.01
CA SER A 100 24.06 -22.46 25.13
C SER A 100 24.76 -21.12 24.91
N ASP A 101 25.30 -20.87 23.71
CA ASP A 101 25.97 -19.61 23.39
C ASP A 101 25.00 -18.44 23.50
N GLN A 102 23.77 -18.63 23.02
CA GLN A 102 22.71 -17.62 23.10
C GLN A 102 22.43 -17.18 24.53
N LYS A 103 22.45 -18.10 25.52
CA LYS A 103 22.22 -17.81 26.94
C LYS A 103 23.34 -16.99 27.59
N LEU A 104 24.53 -16.97 26.98
CA LEU A 104 25.69 -16.21 27.46
C LEU A 104 25.73 -14.78 26.91
N LEU A 105 24.83 -14.42 25.98
CA LEU A 105 24.74 -13.07 25.44
C LEU A 105 24.10 -12.12 26.45
N ASN A 106 24.63 -10.91 26.55
CA ASN A 106 24.15 -9.91 27.50
C ASN A 106 23.01 -9.03 26.95
N TYR A 107 22.22 -9.55 26.01
CA TYR A 107 21.01 -8.87 25.54
C TYR A 107 19.86 -9.16 26.50
N GLY A 108 19.10 -8.14 26.88
CA GLY A 108 17.96 -8.29 27.76
C GLY A 108 16.91 -9.24 27.21
N ILE A 109 16.66 -9.20 25.89
CA ILE A 109 15.59 -9.99 25.26
C ILE A 109 15.81 -11.50 25.35
N VAL A 110 17.06 -11.97 25.41
CA VAL A 110 17.44 -13.40 25.43
C VAL A 110 16.69 -14.19 26.50
N ARG A 111 16.41 -13.56 27.66
CA ARG A 111 15.74 -14.19 28.81
C ARG A 111 14.26 -14.49 28.56
N PHE A 112 13.68 -13.92 27.51
CA PHE A 112 12.25 -13.99 27.22
C PHE A 112 11.93 -14.76 25.94
N LEU A 113 12.94 -15.25 25.22
CA LEU A 113 12.79 -15.98 23.96
C LEU A 113 12.68 -17.49 24.21
N PRO A 114 11.50 -18.11 23.97
CA PRO A 114 11.31 -19.53 24.19
C PRO A 114 12.14 -20.37 23.20
N GLU A 115 12.47 -21.60 23.60
CA GLU A 115 13.02 -22.61 22.68
C GLU A 115 11.90 -23.14 21.76
N GLY A 116 12.24 -23.50 20.53
CA GLY A 116 11.28 -23.88 19.49
C GLY A 116 10.46 -22.71 18.96
N SER A 117 10.98 -21.48 19.06
CA SER A 117 10.31 -20.27 18.61
C SER A 117 11.14 -19.50 17.61
N TYR A 118 10.50 -19.10 16.51
CA TYR A 118 11.13 -18.29 15.47
C TYR A 118 11.53 -16.90 15.95
N ALA A 119 10.93 -16.40 17.04
CA ALA A 119 11.33 -15.15 17.66
C ALA A 119 12.80 -15.17 18.15
N ARG A 120 13.44 -16.34 18.27
CA ARG A 120 14.89 -16.43 18.53
C ARG A 120 15.75 -15.75 17.46
N LYS A 121 15.22 -15.56 16.24
CA LYS A 121 15.88 -14.78 15.18
C LYS A 121 16.21 -13.34 15.61
N ASN A 122 15.46 -12.78 16.58
CA ASN A 122 15.77 -11.49 17.22
C ASN A 122 17.21 -11.40 17.75
N ILE A 123 17.76 -12.51 18.27
CA ILE A 123 19.14 -12.57 18.75
C ILE A 123 20.11 -12.32 17.60
N GLY A 124 19.87 -12.94 16.44
CA GLY A 124 20.71 -12.78 15.26
C GLY A 124 20.73 -11.33 14.74
N TYR A 125 19.60 -10.62 14.83
CA TYR A 125 19.54 -9.20 14.51
C TYR A 125 20.41 -8.36 15.45
N LEU A 126 20.32 -8.56 16.77
CA LEU A 126 21.14 -7.83 17.74
C LEU A 126 22.63 -8.10 17.54
N VAL A 127 23.01 -9.35 17.24
CA VAL A 127 24.40 -9.70 16.91
C VAL A 127 24.87 -8.97 15.65
N ALA A 128 24.09 -9.01 14.57
CA ALA A 128 24.44 -8.31 13.34
C ALA A 128 24.59 -6.79 13.57
N ILE A 129 23.68 -6.18 14.33
CA ILE A 129 23.73 -4.76 14.69
C ILE A 129 24.97 -4.44 15.52
N GLN A 130 25.25 -5.23 16.57
CA GLN A 130 26.45 -5.10 17.39
C GLN A 130 27.72 -5.19 16.53
N CYS A 131 27.74 -6.06 15.53
CA CYS A 131 28.88 -6.24 14.64
C CYS A 131 28.90 -5.29 13.42
N GLY A 132 28.15 -4.17 13.50
CA GLY A 132 28.29 -3.03 12.60
C GLY A 132 27.37 -3.02 11.39
N ALA A 133 26.31 -3.85 11.38
CA ALA A 133 25.37 -3.92 10.27
C ALA A 133 24.81 -2.54 9.88
N LYS A 134 24.70 -2.32 8.57
CA LYS A 134 23.95 -1.24 7.94
C LYS A 134 22.89 -1.75 6.96
N LEU A 135 22.99 -3.03 6.60
CA LEU A 135 22.06 -3.77 5.77
C LEU A 135 21.92 -5.18 6.33
N ILE A 136 20.69 -5.63 6.56
CA ILE A 136 20.39 -7.01 6.97
C ILE A 136 19.55 -7.67 5.88
N PHE A 137 19.97 -8.86 5.45
CA PHE A 137 19.20 -9.78 4.63
C PHE A 137 18.61 -10.87 5.52
N GLU A 138 17.29 -10.87 5.64
CA GLU A 138 16.54 -11.90 6.35
C GLU A 138 16.25 -13.03 5.38
N SER A 139 16.73 -14.23 5.72
CA SER A 139 16.44 -15.44 4.93
C SER A 139 16.26 -16.67 5.80
N ASP A 140 15.90 -17.78 5.17
CA ASP A 140 15.75 -19.10 5.77
C ASP A 140 16.74 -20.09 5.12
N ASP A 141 16.96 -21.25 5.73
CA ASP A 141 17.92 -22.24 5.25
C ASP A 141 17.45 -23.03 4.02
N ASP A 142 16.22 -22.81 3.54
CA ASP A 142 15.65 -23.45 2.35
C ASP A 142 15.47 -22.49 1.15
N ASN A 143 15.96 -21.26 1.26
CA ASN A 143 15.91 -20.26 0.20
C ASN A 143 17.22 -20.18 -0.59
N PHE A 144 17.19 -20.67 -1.82
CA PHE A 144 18.34 -20.69 -2.71
C PHE A 144 18.40 -19.41 -3.53
N ILE A 145 19.42 -18.58 -3.33
CA ILE A 145 19.68 -17.46 -4.24
C ILE A 145 20.12 -18.01 -5.59
N GLU A 146 19.55 -17.47 -6.67
CA GLU A 146 19.89 -17.90 -8.02
C GLU A 146 21.22 -17.34 -8.51
N ASP A 147 21.49 -16.10 -8.17
CA ASP A 147 22.72 -15.41 -8.50
C ASP A 147 23.72 -15.50 -7.33
N LYS A 148 25.03 -15.46 -7.61
CA LYS A 148 26.05 -15.37 -6.54
C LYS A 148 26.13 -13.97 -5.91
N PHE A 149 25.00 -13.27 -5.80
CA PHE A 149 24.88 -11.98 -5.12
C PHE A 149 23.47 -11.78 -4.56
N ILE A 150 23.37 -11.04 -3.45
CA ILE A 150 22.09 -10.61 -2.88
C ILE A 150 21.69 -9.29 -3.52
N LYS A 151 20.66 -9.33 -4.37
CA LYS A 151 20.07 -8.13 -4.97
C LYS A 151 19.41 -7.28 -3.88
N HIS A 152 19.68 -5.98 -3.93
CA HIS A 152 19.02 -4.96 -3.12
C HIS A 152 19.00 -3.65 -3.91
N LEU A 153 17.93 -2.87 -3.75
CA LEU A 153 17.79 -1.54 -4.36
C LEU A 153 18.49 -0.50 -3.48
N PRO A 154 18.98 0.62 -4.04
CA PRO A 154 19.53 1.71 -3.25
C PRO A 154 18.53 2.21 -2.20
N LYS A 155 19.06 2.53 -1.01
CA LYS A 155 18.29 3.09 0.12
C LYS A 155 17.37 4.24 -0.29
N ILE A 156 17.87 5.14 -1.13
CA ILE A 156 17.10 6.20 -1.78
C ILE A 156 17.11 5.90 -3.28
N SER A 157 15.97 5.50 -3.82
CA SER A 157 15.83 5.06 -5.20
C SER A 157 15.08 6.10 -6.03
N SER A 158 15.56 6.39 -7.24
CA SER A 158 14.91 7.31 -8.16
C SER A 158 13.69 6.66 -8.85
N PRO A 159 12.81 7.46 -9.47
CA PRO A 159 11.71 6.96 -10.30
C PRO A 159 12.10 5.95 -11.39
N ASN A 160 13.33 6.00 -11.90
CA ASN A 160 13.79 5.05 -12.91
C ASN A 160 14.03 3.64 -12.33
N ILE A 161 14.37 3.55 -11.04
CA ILE A 161 14.61 2.27 -10.35
C ILE A 161 13.30 1.70 -9.80
N ILE A 162 12.45 2.57 -9.24
CA ILE A 162 11.13 2.22 -8.71
C ILE A 162 10.12 3.07 -9.48
N PRO A 163 9.65 2.60 -10.65
CA PRO A 163 8.76 3.39 -11.51
C PRO A 163 7.29 3.35 -11.08
N ASN A 164 6.93 2.45 -10.16
CA ASN A 164 5.55 2.18 -9.79
C ASN A 164 5.33 2.35 -8.28
N ILE A 165 4.24 3.03 -7.93
CA ILE A 165 3.71 3.11 -6.57
C ILE A 165 2.35 2.42 -6.56
N ALA A 166 2.17 1.49 -5.63
CA ALA A 166 0.87 0.91 -5.35
C ALA A 166 0.17 1.66 -4.22
N PHE A 167 -1.13 1.87 -4.39
CA PHE A 167 -2.01 2.48 -3.40
C PHE A 167 -3.20 1.55 -3.14
N HIS A 168 -3.94 1.77 -2.05
CA HIS A 168 -5.11 0.97 -1.73
C HIS A 168 -6.40 1.58 -2.32
N GLY A 169 -7.38 0.73 -2.66
CA GLY A 169 -8.72 1.16 -3.08
C GLY A 169 -9.56 1.70 -1.91
N GLN A 170 -10.77 2.20 -2.18
CA GLN A 170 -11.62 2.72 -1.09
C GLN A 170 -12.18 1.61 -0.18
N ARG A 171 -12.39 0.38 -0.69
CA ARG A 171 -13.04 -0.69 0.10
C ARG A 171 -12.06 -1.48 0.94
N SER A 172 -10.79 -1.51 0.57
CA SER A 172 -9.75 -2.24 1.26
C SER A 172 -8.49 -1.40 1.44
N SER A 173 -7.91 -1.40 2.63
CA SER A 173 -6.56 -0.86 2.88
C SER A 173 -5.44 -1.79 2.40
N PHE A 174 -5.80 -2.96 1.84
CA PHE A 174 -4.86 -3.97 1.38
C PHE A 174 -4.70 -3.95 -0.13
N ILE A 175 -3.49 -4.23 -0.57
CA ILE A 175 -3.20 -4.66 -1.94
C ILE A 175 -2.64 -6.07 -1.93
N ASN A 176 -2.97 -6.85 -2.96
CA ASN A 176 -2.35 -8.14 -3.15
C ASN A 176 -1.25 -8.03 -4.19
N ILE A 177 -0.01 -8.00 -3.70
CA ILE A 177 1.16 -7.80 -4.54
C ILE A 177 1.43 -8.95 -5.53
N TYR A 178 0.89 -10.16 -5.30
CA TYR A 178 1.13 -11.30 -6.19
C TYR A 178 0.30 -11.26 -7.48
N GLY A 179 -0.83 -10.55 -7.49
CA GLY A 179 -1.84 -10.77 -8.53
C GLY A 179 -1.73 -9.96 -9.81
N SER A 180 -1.77 -10.62 -10.97
CA SER A 180 -1.67 -10.00 -12.30
C SER A 180 -2.68 -8.87 -12.53
N PHE A 181 -2.22 -7.76 -13.10
CA PHE A 181 -3.06 -6.66 -13.55
C PHE A 181 -3.70 -7.04 -14.90
N GLN A 182 -4.59 -8.02 -14.90
CA GLN A 182 -5.39 -8.35 -16.08
C GLN A 182 -6.60 -7.42 -16.15
N GLY A 183 -6.34 -6.22 -16.67
CA GLY A 183 -7.35 -5.27 -17.10
C GLY A 183 -7.27 -4.98 -18.60
N CYS A 184 -7.12 -6.01 -19.45
CA CYS A 184 -7.56 -6.03 -20.85
C CYS A 184 -7.17 -7.35 -21.54
N GLN A 185 -8.15 -8.20 -21.88
CA GLN A 185 -7.96 -9.32 -22.82
C GLN A 185 -7.82 -8.87 -24.29
N LEU A 186 -7.82 -7.56 -24.57
CA LEU A 186 -7.66 -6.99 -25.92
C LEU A 186 -6.21 -6.60 -26.28
N TYR A 187 -5.24 -6.81 -25.39
CA TYR A 187 -3.84 -6.42 -25.62
C TYR A 187 -2.89 -7.61 -25.85
N PRO A 188 -2.87 -8.19 -27.07
CA PRO A 188 -1.65 -8.78 -27.62
C PRO A 188 -1.07 -8.05 -28.83
N ILE A 189 -1.68 -6.97 -29.35
CA ILE A 189 -1.36 -6.50 -30.72
C ILE A 189 -0.25 -5.43 -30.83
N LEU A 190 0.17 -4.74 -29.77
CA LEU A 190 1.05 -3.55 -29.94
C LEU A 190 2.38 -3.50 -29.15
N GLY A 191 2.85 -4.58 -28.54
CA GLY A 191 4.26 -4.66 -28.07
C GLY A 191 4.69 -3.62 -27.01
N VAL A 192 3.76 -2.91 -26.37
CA VAL A 192 4.04 -2.00 -25.24
C VAL A 192 3.78 -2.77 -23.94
N GLY A 193 4.82 -2.95 -23.13
CA GLY A 193 4.78 -3.77 -21.92
C GLY A 193 3.69 -3.35 -20.93
N ASN A 194 2.89 -4.34 -20.49
CA ASN A 194 1.86 -4.19 -19.46
C ASN A 194 2.50 -3.81 -18.11
N PRO A 195 2.09 -2.70 -17.46
CA PRO A 195 2.47 -2.45 -16.09
C PRO A 195 1.49 -3.19 -15.16
N GLY A 196 1.94 -4.28 -14.54
CA GLY A 196 1.38 -4.61 -13.24
C GLY A 196 1.44 -6.07 -12.77
N SER A 197 2.02 -6.19 -11.57
CA SER A 197 2.19 -7.35 -10.68
C SER A 197 3.11 -8.46 -11.16
N PHE A 198 3.47 -9.27 -10.18
CA PHE A 198 4.31 -10.44 -10.31
C PHE A 198 3.58 -11.64 -10.94
N GLY A 199 2.32 -11.50 -11.35
CA GLY A 199 1.70 -12.33 -12.40
C GLY A 199 0.76 -13.46 -11.95
N HIS A 200 0.30 -13.48 -10.69
CA HIS A 200 -0.49 -14.58 -10.12
C HIS A 200 -1.80 -14.10 -9.48
N PRO A 201 -2.83 -13.71 -10.26
CA PRO A 201 -4.05 -13.04 -9.78
C PRO A 201 -4.91 -13.91 -8.86
N ASN A 202 -4.72 -15.22 -8.88
CA ASN A 202 -5.47 -16.14 -8.02
C ASN A 202 -4.70 -16.50 -6.72
N MET A 203 -3.57 -15.86 -6.46
CA MET A 203 -2.68 -16.14 -5.33
C MET A 203 -2.54 -14.91 -4.44
N TRP A 204 -2.37 -15.11 -3.14
CA TRP A 204 -2.17 -14.04 -2.16
C TRP A 204 -1.05 -14.38 -1.19
N PRO A 205 -0.32 -13.37 -0.67
CA PRO A 205 0.72 -13.61 0.32
C PRO A 205 0.13 -14.08 1.65
N ARG A 206 0.88 -14.88 2.41
CA ARG A 206 0.49 -15.32 3.75
C ARG A 206 0.18 -14.12 4.64
N GLY A 207 -0.95 -14.18 5.35
CA GLY A 207 -1.42 -13.08 6.20
C GLY A 207 -2.34 -12.08 5.50
N PHE A 208 -2.57 -12.23 4.20
CA PHE A 208 -3.59 -11.47 3.50
C PHE A 208 -4.98 -11.83 4.05
N PRO A 209 -5.80 -10.86 4.46
CA PRO A 209 -7.10 -11.17 5.06
C PRO A 209 -8.06 -11.75 4.01
N LEU A 210 -8.52 -12.98 4.26
CA LEU A 210 -9.38 -13.72 3.34
C LEU A 210 -10.70 -12.98 3.06
N GLU A 211 -11.25 -12.29 4.05
CA GLU A 211 -12.46 -11.46 3.89
C GLU A 211 -12.27 -10.29 2.89
N GLN A 212 -11.03 -9.89 2.60
CA GLN A 212 -10.72 -8.81 1.66
C GLN A 212 -10.38 -9.31 0.26
N LEU A 213 -10.28 -10.63 0.01
CA LEU A 213 -9.97 -11.16 -1.32
C LEU A 213 -11.00 -10.71 -2.36
N LYS A 214 -12.28 -10.73 -1.99
CA LYS A 214 -13.38 -10.22 -2.82
C LYS A 214 -13.24 -8.72 -3.04
N ASN A 215 -13.03 -7.93 -1.98
CA ASN A 215 -12.91 -6.48 -2.07
C ASN A 215 -11.75 -6.07 -3.00
N VAL A 216 -10.60 -6.73 -2.92
CA VAL A 216 -9.46 -6.44 -3.80
C VAL A 216 -9.70 -6.88 -5.24
N SER A 217 -10.44 -7.97 -5.47
CA SER A 217 -10.85 -8.35 -6.82
C SER A 217 -11.83 -7.34 -7.45
N GLU A 218 -12.70 -6.73 -6.64
CA GLU A 218 -13.72 -5.77 -7.09
C GLU A 218 -13.24 -4.32 -7.13
N ASP A 219 -12.28 -3.94 -6.29
CA ASP A 219 -11.57 -2.65 -6.35
C ASP A 219 -10.62 -2.56 -7.56
N GLY A 220 -10.51 -3.66 -8.31
CA GLY A 220 -9.51 -3.86 -9.34
C GLY A 220 -8.16 -4.14 -8.70
N TRP A 221 -7.44 -5.12 -9.23
CA TRP A 221 -6.03 -5.33 -8.94
C TRP A 221 -5.16 -4.11 -9.33
N SER A 222 -5.76 -3.09 -9.95
CA SER A 222 -5.21 -2.01 -10.77
C SER A 222 -4.73 -0.74 -10.05
N SER A 223 -4.40 -0.81 -8.76
CA SER A 223 -4.01 0.38 -8.00
C SER A 223 -2.52 0.75 -8.12
N LEU A 224 -2.00 0.87 -9.35
CA LEU A 224 -0.65 1.40 -9.61
C LEU A 224 -0.72 2.80 -10.21
N GLN A 225 0.18 3.66 -9.74
CA GLN A 225 0.49 4.93 -10.37
C GLN A 225 1.98 5.01 -10.67
N ARG A 226 2.31 5.82 -11.69
CA ARG A 226 3.70 6.15 -11.99
C ARG A 226 4.32 6.89 -10.80
N ASN A 227 5.53 6.49 -10.44
CA ASN A 227 6.34 7.22 -9.49
C ASN A 227 7.03 8.41 -10.16
N ASP A 228 6.95 9.58 -9.54
CA ASP A 228 7.65 10.79 -9.94
C ASP A 228 8.59 11.33 -8.83
N GLU A 229 8.72 10.62 -7.71
CA GLU A 229 9.52 11.01 -6.54
C GLU A 229 10.66 10.02 -6.20
N HIS A 230 11.66 10.48 -5.46
CA HIS A 230 12.64 9.56 -4.86
C HIS A 230 12.02 8.82 -3.68
N ILE A 231 12.25 7.51 -3.61
CA ILE A 231 11.67 6.59 -2.63
C ILE A 231 12.72 6.15 -1.63
N HIS A 232 12.42 6.30 -0.34
CA HIS A 232 13.23 5.77 0.76
C HIS A 232 12.86 4.30 0.99
N ALA A 233 13.51 3.40 0.24
CA ALA A 233 13.25 1.96 0.21
C ALA A 233 13.93 1.23 1.38
N TYR A 234 13.59 1.62 2.61
CA TYR A 234 14.21 1.10 3.83
C TYR A 234 13.92 -0.39 4.09
N ILE A 235 12.78 -0.89 3.60
CA ILE A 235 12.42 -2.31 3.65
C ILE A 235 12.08 -2.77 2.23
N GLN A 236 12.68 -3.87 1.79
CA GLN A 236 12.50 -4.42 0.46
C GLN A 236 12.22 -5.91 0.56
N GLN A 237 11.04 -6.34 0.13
CA GLN A 237 10.67 -7.74 0.01
C GLN A 237 10.88 -8.19 -1.44
N PHE A 238 11.81 -9.10 -1.65
CA PHE A 238 11.92 -9.81 -2.92
C PHE A 238 11.07 -11.08 -2.86
N LEU A 239 10.63 -11.55 -4.03
CA LEU A 239 9.77 -12.74 -4.11
C LEU A 239 10.56 -14.05 -4.14
N ALA A 240 9.88 -15.16 -3.89
CA ALA A 240 10.45 -16.50 -3.92
C ALA A 240 9.72 -17.38 -4.95
N ASP A 241 10.45 -17.88 -5.93
CA ASP A 241 9.93 -18.84 -6.91
C ASP A 241 9.76 -20.24 -6.27
N LEU A 242 9.02 -21.09 -6.96
CA LEU A 242 8.65 -22.48 -6.66
C LEU A 242 7.66 -22.61 -5.49
N HIS A 243 8.10 -22.26 -4.28
CA HIS A 243 7.28 -22.26 -3.08
C HIS A 243 7.21 -20.84 -2.49
N PRO A 244 6.40 -19.93 -3.06
CA PRO A 244 6.21 -18.61 -2.46
C PRO A 244 5.59 -18.70 -1.05
N ASP A 245 5.67 -17.59 -0.32
CA ASP A 245 5.03 -17.48 1.00
C ASP A 245 3.55 -17.19 0.88
N VAL A 246 2.81 -18.28 0.72
CA VAL A 246 1.35 -18.35 0.72
C VAL A 246 0.87 -19.09 1.97
N ASP A 247 -0.35 -18.79 2.42
CA ASP A 247 -0.94 -19.40 3.61
C ASP A 247 -1.30 -20.89 3.40
N ALA A 248 -1.59 -21.57 4.51
CA ALA A 248 -1.92 -22.98 4.51
C ALA A 248 -3.20 -23.29 3.72
N ILE A 249 -4.20 -22.41 3.72
CA ILE A 249 -5.43 -22.58 2.94
C ILE A 249 -5.09 -22.66 1.44
N TYR A 250 -4.36 -21.69 0.91
CA TYR A 250 -3.94 -21.71 -0.49
C TYR A 250 -3.13 -22.98 -0.81
N ARG A 251 -2.25 -23.42 0.10
CA ARG A 251 -1.44 -24.63 -0.10
C ARG A 251 -2.28 -25.90 -0.16
N LEU A 252 -3.27 -26.01 0.72
CA LEU A 252 -4.17 -27.16 0.80
C LEU A 252 -5.08 -27.22 -0.44
N THR A 253 -5.55 -26.08 -0.94
CA THR A 253 -6.48 -26.03 -2.08
C THR A 253 -5.80 -26.04 -3.45
N ASN A 254 -4.51 -25.66 -3.54
CA ASN A 254 -3.78 -25.54 -4.80
C ASN A 254 -2.47 -26.36 -4.82
N SER A 255 -2.49 -27.55 -4.22
CA SER A 255 -1.30 -28.39 -4.01
C SER A 255 -0.52 -28.70 -5.30
N PHE A 256 -1.23 -28.90 -6.42
CA PHE A 256 -0.62 -29.23 -7.72
C PHE A 256 0.21 -28.09 -8.34
N ASN A 257 -0.08 -26.83 -7.97
CA ASN A 257 0.64 -25.68 -8.52
C ASN A 257 1.93 -25.37 -7.74
N LEU A 258 2.00 -25.78 -6.47
CA LEU A 258 3.16 -25.55 -5.61
C LEU A 258 4.40 -26.27 -6.15
N GLY A 259 5.56 -25.62 -6.05
CA GLY A 259 6.83 -26.14 -6.59
C GLY A 259 7.08 -25.75 -8.05
N HIS A 260 6.07 -25.21 -8.74
CA HIS A 260 6.17 -24.80 -10.15
C HIS A 260 5.91 -23.31 -10.37
N ILE A 261 5.56 -22.58 -9.32
CA ILE A 261 5.23 -21.15 -9.40
C ILE A 261 6.47 -20.35 -9.79
N LYS A 262 6.33 -19.47 -10.78
CA LYS A 262 7.37 -18.52 -11.17
C LYS A 262 6.75 -17.14 -11.32
N PHE A 263 7.29 -16.15 -10.62
CA PHE A 263 6.82 -14.77 -10.76
C PHE A 263 7.42 -14.10 -12.00
N ASN A 264 6.73 -13.07 -12.50
CA ASN A 264 7.24 -12.24 -13.58
C ASN A 264 8.51 -11.50 -13.15
N ARG A 265 9.65 -11.84 -13.76
CA ARG A 265 10.95 -11.19 -13.49
C ARG A 265 11.11 -9.83 -14.14
N GLU A 266 10.35 -9.56 -15.19
CA GLU A 266 10.33 -8.27 -15.89
C GLU A 266 9.52 -7.22 -15.13
N GLN A 267 8.71 -7.65 -14.16
CA GLN A 267 7.98 -6.73 -13.28
C GLN A 267 8.97 -5.86 -12.51
N THR A 268 8.88 -4.55 -12.78
CA THR A 268 9.68 -3.54 -12.11
C THR A 268 9.27 -3.41 -10.63
N PRO A 269 10.17 -2.94 -9.74
CA PRO A 269 9.86 -2.78 -8.33
C PRO A 269 8.65 -1.86 -8.09
N ILE A 270 7.87 -2.20 -7.07
CA ILE A 270 6.64 -1.49 -6.66
C ILE A 270 6.80 -1.03 -5.22
N ALA A 271 6.71 0.28 -4.97
CA ALA A 271 6.66 0.83 -3.61
C ALA A 271 5.21 0.98 -3.13
N LEU A 272 4.96 0.83 -1.83
CA LEU A 272 3.62 1.05 -1.26
C LEU A 272 3.44 2.49 -0.79
N GLU A 273 2.35 3.15 -1.17
CA GLU A 273 1.96 4.45 -0.64
C GLU A 273 1.55 4.34 0.86
N PRO A 274 1.73 5.39 1.69
CA PRO A 274 1.20 5.38 3.05
C PRO A 274 -0.29 5.04 3.08
N PHE A 275 -0.73 4.43 4.18
CA PHE A 275 -2.07 3.87 4.35
C PHE A 275 -2.39 2.63 3.50
N THR A 276 -1.45 2.19 2.64
CA THR A 276 -1.56 0.94 1.87
C THR A 276 -0.77 -0.17 2.55
N PHE A 277 -1.41 -1.31 2.77
CA PHE A 277 -0.79 -2.48 3.40
C PHE A 277 -0.68 -3.65 2.43
N SER A 278 0.43 -4.38 2.52
CA SER A 278 0.56 -5.74 2.01
C SER A 278 1.34 -6.56 3.04
N PRO A 279 0.98 -7.83 3.28
CA PRO A 279 1.84 -8.71 4.08
C PRO A 279 3.25 -8.80 3.49
N TYR A 280 4.26 -8.82 4.36
CA TYR A 280 5.64 -9.16 4.01
C TYR A 280 6.24 -10.02 5.14
N ASN A 281 7.28 -10.79 4.82
CA ASN A 281 7.83 -11.83 5.68
C ASN A 281 9.33 -11.63 5.94
N THR A 282 9.98 -12.66 6.48
CA THR A 282 11.41 -12.69 6.85
C THR A 282 12.24 -13.63 5.97
N GLN A 283 11.72 -14.04 4.82
CA GLN A 283 12.30 -15.10 3.99
C GLN A 283 13.23 -14.56 2.90
N ASN A 284 12.94 -13.38 2.37
CA ASN A 284 13.71 -12.77 1.29
C ASN A 284 13.63 -11.24 1.38
N THR A 285 14.04 -10.72 2.53
CA THR A 285 13.76 -9.34 2.94
C THR A 285 15.04 -8.60 3.26
N ILE A 286 15.21 -7.43 2.65
CA ILE A 286 16.31 -6.51 2.92
C ILE A 286 15.80 -5.39 3.80
N THR A 287 16.50 -5.15 4.91
CA THR A 287 16.21 -4.05 5.83
C THR A 287 17.45 -3.17 5.97
N TYR A 288 17.30 -1.87 5.75
CA TYR A 288 18.33 -0.87 5.98
C TYR A 288 18.35 -0.40 7.44
N TYR A 289 19.49 0.14 7.89
CA TYR A 289 19.72 0.65 9.24
C TYR A 289 18.55 1.49 9.80
N GLU A 290 17.97 2.38 9.01
CA GLU A 290 16.86 3.26 9.41
C GLU A 290 15.61 2.50 9.87
N ALA A 291 15.46 1.23 9.50
CA ALA A 291 14.32 0.39 9.85
C ALA A 291 14.67 -0.76 10.81
N PHE A 292 15.89 -0.81 11.37
CA PHE A 292 16.30 -1.90 12.28
C PHE A 292 15.45 -2.00 13.56
N TRP A 293 14.84 -0.90 14.02
CA TRP A 293 13.86 -0.94 15.10
C TRP A 293 12.69 -1.91 14.81
N GLY A 294 12.33 -2.07 13.53
CA GLY A 294 11.24 -2.93 13.06
C GLY A 294 11.64 -4.38 12.81
N LEU A 295 12.88 -4.79 13.09
CA LEU A 295 13.29 -6.20 12.97
C LEU A 295 12.69 -7.09 14.06
N PHE A 296 12.16 -6.49 15.14
CA PHE A 296 11.55 -7.22 16.24
C PHE A 296 10.42 -8.14 15.79
N LEU A 297 10.61 -9.44 15.99
CA LEU A 297 9.58 -10.47 15.86
C LEU A 297 8.84 -10.63 17.19
N PRO A 298 7.51 -10.41 17.23
CA PRO A 298 6.70 -10.62 18.41
C PRO A 298 6.85 -12.04 18.98
N VAL A 299 6.97 -12.15 20.29
CA VAL A 299 7.32 -13.39 21.00
C VAL A 299 6.07 -14.16 21.45
N THR A 300 4.97 -13.45 21.70
CA THR A 300 3.72 -14.02 22.25
C THR A 300 2.76 -14.55 21.19
N THR A 301 3.03 -14.25 19.91
CA THR A 301 2.32 -14.77 18.73
C THR A 301 2.84 -16.16 18.33
N SER A 302 2.10 -16.89 17.50
CA SER A 302 2.58 -18.17 16.95
C SER A 302 3.73 -17.97 15.96
N PHE A 303 4.45 -19.06 15.64
CA PHE A 303 5.51 -19.06 14.63
C PHE A 303 5.01 -18.54 13.29
N ARG A 304 3.84 -19.00 12.83
CA ARG A 304 3.28 -18.59 11.53
C ARG A 304 2.69 -17.18 11.49
N VAL A 305 2.56 -16.50 12.64
CA VAL A 305 1.94 -15.16 12.74
C VAL A 305 3.00 -14.07 12.97
N CYS A 306 4.07 -14.36 13.70
CA CYS A 306 5.00 -13.36 14.22
C CYS A 306 5.63 -12.45 13.13
N ASP A 307 6.11 -13.03 12.03
CA ASP A 307 6.80 -12.32 10.95
C ASP A 307 5.88 -11.43 10.12
N ILE A 308 4.67 -11.92 9.85
CA ILE A 308 3.62 -11.20 9.13
C ILE A 308 3.10 -10.03 9.96
N TRP A 309 2.73 -10.27 11.22
CA TRP A 309 2.17 -9.23 12.08
C TRP A 309 3.19 -8.18 12.47
N ARG A 310 4.46 -8.57 12.61
CA ARG A 310 5.57 -7.62 12.58
C ARG A 310 5.45 -6.69 11.37
N GLY A 311 5.25 -7.27 10.20
CA GLY A 311 5.18 -6.51 8.97
C GLY A 311 4.10 -5.42 8.96
N PHE A 312 2.94 -5.64 9.58
CA PHE A 312 1.88 -4.63 9.61
C PHE A 312 2.20 -3.44 10.53
N TRP A 313 2.60 -3.67 11.79
CA TRP A 313 2.89 -2.55 12.70
C TRP A 313 4.14 -1.76 12.27
N VAL A 314 5.13 -2.46 11.70
CA VAL A 314 6.32 -1.82 11.12
C VAL A 314 5.95 -0.98 9.93
N GLN A 315 5.13 -1.48 8.99
CA GLN A 315 4.64 -0.67 7.86
C GLN A 315 4.00 0.63 8.32
N ARG A 316 3.14 0.58 9.35
CA ARG A 316 2.47 1.77 9.88
C ARG A 316 3.46 2.84 10.37
N LEU A 317 4.46 2.46 11.17
CA LEU A 317 5.44 3.39 11.72
C LEU A 317 6.56 3.75 10.71
N LEU A 318 6.77 2.93 9.68
CA LEU A 318 7.73 3.19 8.61
C LEU A 318 7.40 4.50 7.87
N TRP A 319 6.11 4.81 7.73
CA TRP A 319 5.66 6.05 7.10
C TRP A 319 6.02 7.29 7.91
N ASP A 320 6.05 7.18 9.24
CA ASP A 320 6.36 8.29 10.15
C ASP A 320 7.84 8.70 10.07
N ILE A 321 8.70 7.87 9.47
CA ILE A 321 10.11 8.18 9.19
C ILE A 321 10.38 8.40 7.69
N GLY A 322 9.32 8.47 6.88
CA GLY A 322 9.40 8.67 5.42
C GLY A 322 9.76 7.43 4.62
N GLY A 323 9.95 6.27 5.28
CA GLY A 323 10.25 5.01 4.65
C GLY A 323 9.08 4.42 3.86
N ARG A 324 9.41 3.49 2.96
CA ARG A 324 8.46 2.75 2.13
C ARG A 324 8.84 1.28 2.08
N LEU A 325 7.81 0.42 2.12
CA LEU A 325 7.95 -0.99 1.78
C LEU A 325 7.96 -1.11 0.25
N VAL A 326 8.94 -1.83 -0.29
CA VAL A 326 9.09 -2.05 -1.72
C VAL A 326 9.06 -3.55 -2.00
N PHE A 327 8.31 -3.95 -3.01
CA PHE A 327 8.34 -5.31 -3.55
C PHE A 327 9.09 -5.35 -4.87
N ALA A 328 9.88 -6.39 -5.09
CA ALA A 328 10.63 -6.60 -6.32
C ALA A 328 10.61 -8.07 -6.73
N GLY A 329 10.96 -8.33 -8.00
CA GLY A 329 10.89 -9.66 -8.61
C GLY A 329 11.67 -10.74 -7.86
N PRO A 330 11.44 -12.01 -8.20
CA PRO A 330 11.98 -13.13 -7.45
C PRO A 330 13.51 -13.18 -7.54
N THR A 331 14.17 -13.40 -6.40
CA THR A 331 15.65 -13.55 -6.31
C THR A 331 16.08 -14.87 -5.69
N VAL A 332 15.12 -15.62 -5.13
CA VAL A 332 15.36 -16.93 -4.53
C VAL A 332 14.38 -17.96 -5.05
N LYS A 333 14.79 -19.22 -5.02
CA LYS A 333 13.94 -20.41 -5.18
C LYS A 333 13.79 -21.07 -3.82
N GLN A 334 12.59 -21.09 -3.26
CA GLN A 334 12.34 -21.80 -2.01
C GLN A 334 12.17 -23.29 -2.28
N LYS A 335 12.95 -24.14 -1.60
CA LYS A 335 12.77 -25.60 -1.61
C LYS A 335 12.27 -26.05 -0.25
N ARG A 336 10.96 -25.89 -0.05
CA ARG A 336 10.34 -26.01 1.27
C ARG A 336 10.61 -27.35 1.94
N ASN A 337 10.89 -27.30 3.23
CA ASN A 337 10.96 -28.48 4.09
C ASN A 337 9.59 -29.17 4.25
N VAL A 338 9.58 -30.45 4.63
CA VAL A 338 8.32 -31.19 4.87
C VAL A 338 7.63 -30.65 6.13
N HIS A 339 6.37 -30.24 6.01
CA HIS A 339 5.55 -29.71 7.11
C HIS A 339 4.14 -30.31 7.10
N SER A 340 3.47 -30.29 8.25
CA SER A 340 2.03 -30.56 8.34
C SER A 340 1.26 -29.29 8.00
N LEU A 341 0.70 -29.23 6.79
CA LEU A 341 -0.09 -28.08 6.33
C LEU A 341 -1.32 -27.81 7.23
N PHE A 342 -1.89 -28.85 7.83
CA PHE A 342 -3.01 -28.70 8.76
C PHE A 342 -2.59 -28.05 10.09
N ASN A 343 -1.40 -28.38 10.60
CA ASN A 343 -0.84 -27.69 11.77
C ASN A 343 -0.47 -26.24 11.43
N ASP A 344 0.09 -26.00 10.24
CA ASP A 344 0.37 -24.64 9.76
C ASP A 344 -0.93 -23.80 9.76
N MET A 345 -2.02 -24.34 9.21
CA MET A 345 -3.34 -23.68 9.21
C MET A 345 -3.83 -23.35 10.63
N LYS A 346 -3.62 -24.24 11.60
CA LYS A 346 -3.96 -24.00 13.02
C LYS A 346 -3.12 -22.89 13.63
N GLU A 347 -1.82 -22.85 13.34
CA GLU A 347 -0.93 -21.78 13.81
C GLU A 347 -1.22 -20.43 13.14
N GLU A 348 -1.77 -20.43 11.92
CA GLU A 348 -2.15 -19.25 11.14
C GLU A 348 -3.53 -18.67 11.53
N GLN A 349 -4.30 -19.38 12.36
CA GLN A 349 -5.70 -19.06 12.68
C GLN A 349 -5.93 -17.58 13.02
N GLN A 350 -5.07 -16.99 13.84
CA GLN A 350 -5.20 -15.58 14.25
C GLN A 350 -5.15 -14.62 13.06
N MET A 351 -4.29 -14.88 12.07
CA MET A 351 -4.22 -14.03 10.86
C MET A 351 -5.49 -14.08 10.03
N TYR A 352 -6.11 -15.25 9.91
CA TYR A 352 -7.32 -15.39 9.09
C TYR A 352 -8.49 -14.56 9.64
N TYR A 353 -8.60 -14.45 10.96
CA TYR A 353 -9.70 -13.74 11.60
C TYR A 353 -9.39 -12.28 11.95
N GLU A 354 -8.13 -11.95 12.26
CA GLU A 354 -7.80 -10.68 12.90
C GLU A 354 -6.96 -9.75 12.04
N SER A 355 -6.32 -10.20 10.94
CA SER A 355 -5.43 -9.33 10.14
C SER A 355 -6.12 -8.07 9.60
N ALA A 356 -7.37 -8.18 9.14
CA ALA A 356 -8.13 -7.02 8.66
C ALA A 356 -8.47 -6.03 9.78
N ALA A 357 -8.90 -6.54 10.95
CA ALA A 357 -9.17 -5.72 12.13
C ALA A 357 -7.90 -5.04 12.64
N PHE A 358 -6.77 -5.76 12.63
CA PHE A 358 -5.49 -5.25 13.05
C PHE A 358 -5.02 -4.09 12.16
N VAL A 359 -5.13 -4.24 10.83
CA VAL A 359 -4.81 -3.16 9.90
C VAL A 359 -5.77 -1.98 10.02
N ARG A 360 -7.08 -2.19 10.20
CA ARG A 360 -8.03 -1.09 10.47
C ARG A 360 -7.62 -0.28 11.71
N PHE A 361 -7.24 -0.98 12.79
CA PHE A 361 -6.69 -0.33 13.99
C PHE A 361 -5.42 0.47 13.67
N LEU A 362 -4.42 -0.14 13.02
CA LEU A 362 -3.15 0.51 12.66
C LEU A 362 -3.35 1.75 11.79
N SER A 363 -4.23 1.68 10.79
CA SER A 363 -4.59 2.80 9.91
C SER A 363 -5.18 3.98 10.68
N SER A 364 -5.97 3.70 11.73
CA SER A 364 -6.59 4.73 12.56
C SER A 364 -5.69 5.27 13.69
N TRP A 365 -4.63 4.53 14.03
CA TRP A 365 -3.75 4.87 15.14
C TRP A 365 -2.95 6.15 14.87
N LYS A 366 -2.83 7.00 15.89
CA LYS A 366 -2.11 8.27 15.86
C LYS A 366 -1.37 8.48 17.17
N SER A 367 -0.28 9.23 17.10
CA SER A 367 0.47 9.70 18.26
C SER A 367 0.85 11.16 18.09
N SER A 368 0.98 11.88 19.21
CA SER A 368 1.51 13.25 19.28
C SER A 368 2.98 13.31 19.68
N SER A 369 3.62 12.19 19.99
CA SER A 369 5.04 12.17 20.36
C SER A 369 5.93 12.46 19.14
N THR A 370 7.03 13.16 19.41
CA THR A 370 8.09 13.47 18.44
C THR A 370 9.19 12.40 18.40
N SER A 371 9.12 11.37 19.25
CA SER A 371 10.11 10.30 19.36
C SER A 371 9.55 9.01 18.76
N LEU A 372 10.30 8.40 17.83
CA LEU A 372 9.93 7.13 17.24
C LEU A 372 9.79 6.03 18.31
N PHE A 373 10.70 5.98 19.28
CA PHE A 373 10.69 4.93 20.30
C PHE A 373 9.52 5.08 21.28
N GLU A 374 9.11 6.32 21.58
CA GLU A 374 7.86 6.56 22.32
C GLU A 374 6.64 6.14 21.51
N ASN A 375 6.61 6.42 20.19
CA ASN A 375 5.55 5.95 19.30
C ASN A 375 5.47 4.43 19.25
N ILE A 376 6.62 3.74 19.17
CA ILE A 376 6.68 2.27 19.20
C ILE A 376 6.09 1.74 20.51
N ARG A 377 6.51 2.28 21.66
CA ARG A 377 5.99 1.87 22.99
C ARG A 377 4.49 2.11 23.11
N SER A 378 4.03 3.31 22.73
CA SER A 378 2.61 3.65 22.76
C SER A 378 1.79 2.74 21.86
N LEU A 379 2.26 2.51 20.63
CA LEU A 379 1.59 1.61 19.69
C LEU A 379 1.51 0.20 20.26
N ALA A 380 2.59 -0.35 20.78
CA ALA A 380 2.60 -1.68 21.38
C ALA A 380 1.65 -1.82 22.56
N ASN A 381 1.60 -0.83 23.45
CA ASN A 381 0.62 -0.77 24.53
C ASN A 381 -0.82 -0.77 23.99
N ASN A 382 -1.09 -0.02 22.91
CA ASN A 382 -2.40 -0.03 22.27
C ASN A 382 -2.71 -1.38 21.58
N ILE A 383 -1.73 -2.02 20.92
CA ILE A 383 -1.90 -3.35 20.29
C ILE A 383 -2.27 -4.40 21.35
N VAL A 384 -1.62 -4.37 22.51
CA VAL A 384 -1.94 -5.23 23.66
C VAL A 384 -3.34 -4.94 24.19
N LYS A 385 -3.72 -3.66 24.36
CA LYS A 385 -5.06 -3.26 24.82
C LYS A 385 -6.18 -3.70 23.87
N GLN A 386 -5.91 -3.76 22.57
CA GLN A 386 -6.86 -4.25 21.57
C GLN A 386 -6.90 -5.79 21.48
N GLY A 387 -6.04 -6.50 22.23
CA GLY A 387 -6.05 -7.96 22.31
C GLY A 387 -5.28 -8.68 21.20
N PHE A 388 -4.63 -7.96 20.28
CA PHE A 388 -3.83 -8.58 19.22
C PHE A 388 -2.57 -9.26 19.80
N TRP A 389 -1.90 -8.61 20.75
CA TRP A 389 -0.75 -9.19 21.48
C TRP A 389 -1.09 -9.51 22.92
N LYS A 390 -0.39 -10.49 23.50
CA LYS A 390 -0.51 -10.77 24.94
C LYS A 390 0.22 -9.69 25.74
N SER A 391 -0.20 -9.50 26.98
CA SER A 391 0.32 -8.45 27.88
C SER A 391 1.84 -8.43 28.03
N ALA A 392 2.50 -9.59 27.96
CA ALA A 392 3.95 -9.68 28.07
C ALA A 392 4.71 -9.01 26.90
N GLU A 393 4.08 -8.86 25.74
CA GLU A 393 4.74 -8.34 24.53
C GLU A 393 5.22 -6.89 24.69
N GLU A 394 4.47 -6.05 25.41
CA GLU A 394 4.86 -4.67 25.69
C GLU A 394 6.23 -4.60 26.38
N LYS A 395 6.43 -5.46 27.38
CA LYS A 395 7.71 -5.57 28.10
C LYS A 395 8.82 -6.08 27.18
N TYR A 396 8.53 -7.07 26.35
CA TYR A 396 9.55 -7.65 25.46
C TYR A 396 10.02 -6.66 24.39
N LEU A 397 9.10 -5.87 23.85
CA LEU A 397 9.42 -4.81 22.90
C LEU A 397 10.21 -3.68 23.57
N ASP A 398 9.86 -3.26 24.79
CA ASP A 398 10.65 -2.25 25.50
C ASP A 398 12.09 -2.70 25.72
N ILE A 399 12.27 -3.98 26.10
CA ILE A 399 13.60 -4.58 26.25
C ILE A 399 14.36 -4.60 24.92
N TRP A 400 13.70 -4.96 23.82
CA TRP A 400 14.28 -4.88 22.47
C TRP A 400 14.78 -3.47 22.14
N LEU A 401 13.97 -2.44 22.39
CA LEU A 401 14.36 -1.04 22.16
C LEU A 401 15.55 -0.63 23.03
N ASN A 402 15.59 -1.07 24.29
CA ASN A 402 16.71 -0.81 25.19
C ASN A 402 17.98 -1.54 24.74
N ASP A 403 17.87 -2.79 24.26
CA ASP A 403 18.99 -3.52 23.67
C ASP A 403 19.55 -2.78 22.45
N LEU A 404 18.70 -2.22 21.57
CA LEU A 404 19.13 -1.40 20.46
C LEU A 404 19.90 -0.15 20.92
N LEU A 405 19.38 0.59 21.91
CA LEU A 405 20.07 1.77 22.47
C LEU A 405 21.43 1.41 23.06
N ASN A 406 21.51 0.30 23.81
CA ASN A 406 22.76 -0.19 24.39
C ASN A 406 23.81 -0.57 23.31
N LEU A 407 23.35 -0.95 22.12
CA LEU A 407 24.20 -1.23 20.97
C LEU A 407 24.57 0.03 20.15
N GLY A 408 24.16 1.22 20.60
CA GLY A 408 24.42 2.48 19.88
C GLY A 408 23.56 2.65 18.62
N TYR A 409 22.39 2.01 18.56
CA TYR A 409 21.43 2.29 17.50
C TYR A 409 20.79 3.67 17.70
N GLU A 410 20.84 4.51 16.66
CA GLU A 410 20.24 5.83 16.66
C GLU A 410 18.91 5.78 15.89
N PRO A 411 17.76 5.95 16.57
CA PRO A 411 16.46 5.95 15.91
C PRO A 411 16.35 7.15 14.96
N PRO A 412 15.82 6.96 13.73
CA PRO A 412 15.63 8.07 12.81
C PRO A 412 14.59 9.07 13.34
N PRO A 413 14.72 10.36 12.97
CA PRO A 413 13.74 11.37 13.36
C PRO A 413 12.40 11.13 12.65
N LEU A 414 11.32 11.51 13.32
CA LEU A 414 9.99 11.52 12.71
C LEU A 414 9.89 12.63 11.65
N ILE A 415 9.28 12.33 10.51
CA ILE A 415 8.95 13.33 9.50
C ILE A 415 7.61 13.98 9.85
N ASN A 416 7.53 15.31 9.71
CA ASN A 416 6.28 16.04 9.83
C ASN A 416 5.38 15.76 8.61
N LEU A 417 4.65 14.64 8.62
CA LEU A 417 3.65 14.29 7.60
C LEU A 417 2.59 15.40 7.44
N ILE A 418 2.28 16.11 8.53
CA ILE A 418 1.37 17.26 8.58
C ILE A 418 1.80 18.37 7.60
N ASN A 419 3.10 18.56 7.33
CA ASN A 419 3.57 19.60 6.40
C ASN A 419 3.51 19.17 4.93
N LYS A 420 3.59 17.86 4.61
CA LYS A 420 3.32 17.33 3.26
C LYS A 420 1.82 17.38 2.95
N GLU A 421 0.96 17.02 3.92
CA GLU A 421 -0.48 17.23 3.79
C GLU A 421 -0.83 18.71 3.73
N LYS A 422 -0.20 19.60 4.50
CA LYS A 422 -0.44 21.06 4.38
C LYS A 422 0.04 21.64 3.05
N LYS A 423 1.15 21.16 2.49
CA LYS A 423 1.61 21.52 1.13
C LYS A 423 0.69 20.95 0.03
N LYS A 424 0.12 19.75 0.19
CA LYS A 424 -1.01 19.26 -0.63
C LYS A 424 -2.32 20.02 -0.35
N SER A 425 -2.53 20.56 0.85
CA SER A 425 -3.77 21.27 1.25
C SER A 425 -3.85 22.72 0.79
N LYS A 426 -2.73 23.32 0.37
CA LYS A 426 -2.76 24.61 -0.35
C LYS A 426 -3.37 24.46 -1.74
N ARG A 427 -3.54 23.24 -2.24
CA ARG A 427 -4.11 22.92 -3.55
C ARG A 427 -5.58 22.54 -3.40
N GLN A 428 -6.43 23.17 -4.20
CA GLN A 428 -7.88 23.08 -4.06
C GLN A 428 -8.38 21.70 -4.50
N ARG A 429 -9.27 21.07 -3.70
CA ARG A 429 -9.92 19.82 -4.10
C ARG A 429 -11.01 20.12 -5.12
N ALA A 430 -11.03 19.41 -6.25
CA ALA A 430 -12.01 19.58 -7.31
C ALA A 430 -12.89 18.34 -7.50
N ALA A 431 -14.19 18.54 -7.76
CA ALA A 431 -15.08 17.49 -8.23
C ALA A 431 -15.16 17.54 -9.76
N VAL A 432 -15.07 16.39 -10.43
CA VAL A 432 -15.17 16.28 -11.89
C VAL A 432 -16.39 15.47 -12.23
N CYS A 433 -17.38 16.08 -12.86
CA CYS A 433 -18.58 15.42 -13.37
C CYS A 433 -18.40 15.05 -14.84
N VAL A 434 -18.48 13.76 -15.12
CA VAL A 434 -18.35 13.20 -16.47
C VAL A 434 -19.71 12.68 -16.92
N THR A 435 -20.27 13.25 -18.00
CA THR A 435 -21.56 12.84 -18.58
C THR A 435 -21.40 12.31 -20.01
N GLY A 436 -22.43 11.64 -20.52
CA GLY A 436 -22.49 11.17 -21.91
C GLY A 436 -22.68 9.66 -22.04
N ARG A 437 -22.48 9.09 -23.21
CA ARG A 437 -22.69 7.67 -23.53
C ARG A 437 -21.49 6.86 -23.07
N LEU A 438 -21.75 5.78 -22.32
CA LEU A 438 -20.74 4.82 -21.86
C LEU A 438 -19.88 4.29 -23.01
N ALA A 439 -20.48 4.03 -24.18
CA ALA A 439 -19.77 3.54 -25.36
C ALA A 439 -18.75 4.52 -25.95
N CYS A 440 -18.85 5.82 -25.64
CA CYS A 440 -17.93 6.84 -26.12
C CYS A 440 -16.83 7.21 -25.09
N VAL A 441 -16.76 6.50 -23.97
CA VAL A 441 -15.65 6.59 -22.99
C VAL A 441 -14.47 5.76 -23.52
N ASN A 442 -13.91 6.16 -24.66
CA ASN A 442 -12.81 5.45 -25.33
C ASN A 442 -11.43 5.77 -24.71
N GLU A 443 -10.33 5.19 -25.24
CA GLU A 443 -8.93 5.39 -24.79
C GLU A 443 -8.49 6.86 -24.65
N SER A 444 -9.18 7.78 -25.32
CA SER A 444 -9.04 9.24 -25.17
C SER A 444 -9.28 9.73 -23.72
N TYR A 445 -10.02 8.97 -22.90
CA TYR A 445 -10.22 9.24 -21.48
C TYR A 445 -8.89 9.33 -20.72
N PHE A 446 -7.93 8.44 -20.99
CA PHE A 446 -6.64 8.45 -20.29
C PHE A 446 -5.81 9.70 -20.61
N LEU A 447 -5.81 10.10 -21.88
CA LEU A 447 -5.19 11.35 -22.33
C LEU A 447 -5.84 12.57 -21.69
N PHE A 448 -7.18 12.58 -21.65
CA PHE A 448 -7.97 13.63 -21.02
C PHE A 448 -7.71 13.69 -19.50
N GLU A 449 -7.79 12.58 -18.78
CA GLU A 449 -7.56 12.49 -17.33
C GLU A 449 -6.14 12.94 -16.99
N LYS A 450 -5.13 12.48 -17.75
CA LYS A 450 -3.74 12.90 -17.55
C LYS A 450 -3.57 14.40 -17.74
N GLN A 451 -4.20 14.98 -18.76
CA GLN A 451 -4.16 16.41 -18.98
C GLN A 451 -4.90 17.16 -17.87
N LEU A 452 -6.09 16.71 -17.49
CA LEU A 452 -6.90 17.26 -16.41
C LEU A 452 -6.16 17.23 -15.08
N ARG A 453 -5.48 16.12 -14.73
CA ARG A 453 -4.67 16.00 -13.51
C ARG A 453 -3.38 16.82 -13.56
N LYS A 454 -2.77 16.98 -14.74
CA LYS A 454 -1.62 17.89 -14.94
C LYS A 454 -2.03 19.35 -14.75
N ARG A 455 -3.26 19.67 -15.16
CA ARG A 455 -3.88 20.99 -15.18
C ARG A 455 -4.44 21.39 -13.82
N LEU A 456 -5.24 20.53 -13.21
CA LEU A 456 -5.76 20.71 -11.86
C LEU A 456 -4.65 20.32 -10.88
N GLN A 457 -3.87 21.30 -10.45
CA GLN A 457 -2.83 21.10 -9.45
C GLN A 457 -3.46 20.85 -8.07
N GLY A 458 -4.09 19.69 -7.82
CA GLY A 458 -4.78 19.34 -6.57
C GLY A 458 -5.46 17.97 -6.59
N PRO A 459 -5.96 17.48 -5.42
CA PRO A 459 -6.73 16.24 -5.38
C PRO A 459 -8.05 16.41 -6.13
N ILE A 460 -8.39 15.44 -6.99
CA ILE A 460 -9.65 15.43 -7.75
C ILE A 460 -10.43 14.17 -7.42
N ASP A 461 -11.76 14.31 -7.34
CA ASP A 461 -12.68 13.17 -7.30
C ASP A 461 -13.54 13.22 -8.57
N ILE A 462 -13.55 12.14 -9.35
CA ILE A 462 -14.29 12.06 -10.61
C ILE A 462 -15.57 11.24 -10.39
N PHE A 463 -16.69 11.79 -10.85
CA PHE A 463 -18.04 11.26 -10.77
C PHE A 463 -18.53 11.03 -12.19
N TYR A 464 -18.80 9.79 -12.53
CA TYR A 464 -19.36 9.43 -13.83
C TYR A 464 -20.88 9.43 -13.77
N TYR A 465 -21.53 9.83 -14.84
CA TYR A 465 -22.98 9.78 -15.00
C TYR A 465 -23.28 9.47 -16.47
N LEU A 466 -23.15 8.19 -16.82
CA LEU A 466 -23.03 7.74 -18.21
C LEU A 466 -24.25 6.93 -18.67
N SER A 467 -24.79 7.25 -19.85
CA SER A 467 -25.92 6.56 -20.48
C SER A 467 -25.50 5.30 -21.23
N SER A 468 -26.32 4.24 -21.16
CA SER A 468 -26.13 3.01 -21.95
C SER A 468 -27.24 2.87 -22.99
N SER A 469 -26.86 2.47 -24.20
CA SER A 469 -27.78 2.17 -25.30
C SER A 469 -28.53 0.83 -25.11
N ILE A 470 -28.11 0.01 -24.14
CA ILE A 470 -28.74 -1.27 -23.81
C ILE A 470 -29.88 -1.04 -22.81
N PRO A 471 -31.13 -1.48 -23.09
CA PRO A 471 -32.23 -1.39 -22.14
C PRO A 471 -31.97 -2.36 -20.98
N VAL A 472 -31.78 -1.83 -19.77
CA VAL A 472 -31.64 -2.64 -18.55
C VAL A 472 -32.90 -2.48 -17.71
N THR A 473 -33.62 -3.57 -17.50
CA THR A 473 -34.75 -3.67 -16.53
C THR A 473 -34.43 -4.74 -15.49
N PRO A 474 -34.61 -4.46 -14.16
CA PRO A 474 -35.06 -3.20 -13.55
C PRO A 474 -33.94 -2.15 -13.54
N CYS A 475 -34.29 -0.87 -13.38
CA CYS A 475 -33.35 0.21 -13.04
C CYS A 475 -32.67 -0.09 -11.69
N GLN A 476 -31.64 -0.94 -11.71
CA GLN A 476 -30.74 -1.11 -10.59
C GLN A 476 -29.60 -0.12 -10.77
N CYS A 477 -29.40 0.75 -9.78
CA CYS A 477 -28.12 1.42 -9.61
C CYS A 477 -27.06 0.33 -9.57
N PHE A 478 -26.20 0.24 -10.58
CA PHE A 478 -25.05 -0.65 -10.48
C PHE A 478 -24.15 -0.09 -9.38
N ASN A 479 -24.05 -0.84 -8.29
CA ASN A 479 -23.14 -0.51 -7.20
C ASN A 479 -21.71 -0.63 -7.73
N ILE A 480 -21.09 0.54 -7.94
CA ILE A 480 -19.67 0.87 -7.79
C ILE A 480 -18.69 -0.16 -8.41
N THR A 481 -18.06 0.25 -9.51
CA THR A 481 -16.73 -0.21 -9.93
C THR A 481 -15.80 0.99 -9.98
N PHE A 482 -14.74 0.98 -9.17
CA PHE A 482 -13.70 2.01 -9.21
C PHE A 482 -12.89 1.85 -10.49
N ILE A 483 -12.90 2.87 -11.35
CA ILE A 483 -11.89 3.04 -12.39
C ILE A 483 -10.90 4.08 -11.87
N ASN A 484 -9.67 3.66 -11.58
CA ASN A 484 -8.49 4.50 -11.39
C ASN A 484 -8.68 5.73 -10.46
N ASN A 485 -8.94 5.52 -9.16
CA ASN A 485 -9.01 6.60 -8.15
C ASN A 485 -10.10 7.68 -8.38
N ALA A 486 -11.18 7.34 -9.08
CA ALA A 486 -12.39 8.13 -9.20
C ALA A 486 -13.54 7.54 -8.36
N ALA A 487 -14.34 8.36 -7.67
CA ALA A 487 -15.58 7.91 -7.05
C ALA A 487 -16.65 7.65 -8.14
N VAL A 488 -16.58 6.48 -8.77
CA VAL A 488 -17.49 6.13 -9.87
C VAL A 488 -18.88 5.78 -9.33
N TYR A 489 -19.89 6.52 -9.78
CA TYR A 489 -21.30 6.19 -9.61
C TYR A 489 -21.96 6.02 -10.98
N ILE A 490 -21.98 4.81 -11.53
CA ILE A 490 -22.66 4.57 -12.81
C ILE A 490 -24.17 4.68 -12.58
N LEU A 491 -24.79 5.73 -13.11
CA LEU A 491 -26.24 5.90 -13.13
C LEU A 491 -26.71 6.10 -14.57
N TYR A 492 -27.15 5.02 -15.21
CA TYR A 492 -28.22 5.11 -16.19
C TYR A 492 -28.80 3.73 -16.52
N ALA A 493 -30.12 3.64 -16.49
CA ALA A 493 -30.85 2.78 -17.41
C ALA A 493 -31.61 3.72 -18.33
N LYS A 494 -31.65 3.39 -19.63
CA LYS A 494 -32.51 4.05 -20.60
C LYS A 494 -33.96 3.82 -20.19
N GLN A 495 -34.44 4.52 -19.17
CA GLN A 495 -35.84 4.85 -19.11
C GLN A 495 -36.01 5.75 -20.32
N SER A 496 -36.68 5.23 -21.34
CA SER A 496 -37.39 6.09 -22.25
C SER A 496 -38.06 7.13 -21.37
N LEU A 497 -37.61 8.37 -21.43
CA LEU A 497 -38.33 9.52 -20.90
C LEU A 497 -39.58 9.63 -21.79
N TYR A 498 -40.48 8.66 -21.62
CA TYR A 498 -41.82 8.66 -22.14
C TYR A 498 -42.52 9.78 -21.36
N TYR A 499 -42.48 10.96 -21.96
CA TYR A 499 -43.62 11.84 -22.10
C TYR A 499 -44.20 12.61 -20.91
N GLN A 500 -43.75 12.45 -19.66
CA GLN A 500 -44.58 12.94 -18.54
C GLN A 500 -44.23 14.26 -17.84
N GLN A 501 -43.16 14.99 -18.14
CA GLN A 501 -42.85 16.19 -17.31
C GLN A 501 -42.38 17.45 -18.03
N TRP A 502 -42.42 17.52 -19.35
CA TRP A 502 -41.96 18.74 -20.05
C TRP A 502 -43.18 19.41 -20.65
N LYS A 503 -43.52 20.61 -20.16
CA LYS A 503 -44.62 21.40 -20.73
C LYS A 503 -44.23 21.79 -22.16
N LYS A 504 -44.88 21.17 -23.16
CA LYS A 504 -44.69 21.47 -24.60
C LYS A 504 -44.73 22.97 -24.93
N SER A 505 -45.33 23.80 -24.08
CA SER A 505 -45.52 25.23 -24.26
C SER A 505 -44.29 26.12 -24.01
N CYS A 506 -43.14 25.57 -23.59
CA CYS A 506 -42.00 26.41 -23.17
C CYS A 506 -40.95 26.66 -24.28
N PHE A 507 -41.06 25.99 -25.43
CA PHE A 507 -40.03 26.01 -26.49
C PHE A 507 -40.63 26.20 -27.89
N ILE A 508 -41.46 27.24 -28.05
CA ILE A 508 -42.17 27.54 -29.30
C ILE A 508 -41.22 27.97 -30.43
N ASN A 509 -40.02 28.51 -30.11
CA ASN A 509 -39.11 29.15 -31.07
C ASN A 509 -37.69 28.53 -31.15
N SER A 510 -37.55 27.20 -31.11
CA SER A 510 -36.23 26.55 -31.35
C SER A 510 -36.16 25.91 -32.73
N SER A 511 -35.11 26.19 -33.49
CA SER A 511 -34.78 25.57 -34.80
C SER A 511 -34.32 24.11 -34.71
N LEU A 512 -34.22 23.52 -33.52
CA LEU A 512 -33.75 22.16 -33.29
C LEU A 512 -34.80 21.11 -33.68
N SER A 513 -34.36 20.00 -34.29
CA SER A 513 -35.18 18.82 -34.54
C SER A 513 -35.64 18.17 -33.23
N HIS A 514 -36.63 17.28 -33.29
CA HIS A 514 -37.12 16.57 -32.11
C HIS A 514 -36.01 15.77 -31.41
N ASN A 515 -35.22 15.01 -32.18
CA ASN A 515 -34.11 14.21 -31.65
C ASN A 515 -33.01 15.09 -31.02
N GLN A 516 -32.70 16.23 -31.64
CA GLN A 516 -31.71 17.18 -31.09
C GLN A 516 -32.16 17.80 -29.77
N LYS A 517 -33.47 18.01 -29.59
CA LYS A 517 -34.03 18.48 -28.32
C LYS A 517 -33.89 17.41 -27.25
N GLU A 518 -34.26 16.17 -27.55
CA GLU A 518 -34.18 15.04 -26.62
C GLU A 518 -32.75 14.84 -26.10
N GLU A 519 -31.78 14.73 -27.00
CA GLU A 519 -30.36 14.55 -26.64
C GLU A 519 -29.85 15.70 -25.75
N LYS A 520 -30.22 16.93 -26.09
CA LYS A 520 -29.83 18.11 -25.30
C LYS A 520 -30.43 18.08 -23.89
N PHE A 521 -31.69 17.70 -23.77
CA PHE A 521 -32.39 17.60 -22.49
C PHE A 521 -31.86 16.44 -21.62
N GLU A 522 -31.56 15.30 -22.23
CA GLU A 522 -30.92 14.17 -21.54
C GLU A 522 -29.54 14.55 -20.98
N ASN A 523 -28.74 15.32 -21.74
CA ASN A 523 -27.46 15.81 -21.25
C ASN A 523 -27.62 16.79 -20.08
N MET A 524 -28.52 17.76 -20.19
CA MET A 524 -28.81 18.70 -19.11
C MET A 524 -29.33 18.02 -17.82
N TRP A 525 -30.16 16.99 -17.98
CA TRP A 525 -30.61 16.18 -16.85
C TRP A 525 -29.44 15.44 -16.20
N SER A 526 -28.56 14.85 -17.00
CA SER A 526 -27.37 14.14 -16.54
C SER A 526 -26.41 15.06 -15.79
N GLN A 527 -26.20 16.29 -16.28
CA GLN A 527 -25.46 17.33 -15.57
C GLN A 527 -26.08 17.60 -14.18
N ALA A 528 -27.39 17.82 -14.11
CA ALA A 528 -28.08 18.14 -12.85
C ALA A 528 -27.97 17.00 -11.83
N LYS A 529 -28.13 15.75 -12.30
CA LYS A 529 -28.00 14.56 -11.45
C LYS A 529 -26.58 14.32 -10.98
N CYS A 530 -25.58 14.54 -11.83
CA CYS A 530 -24.19 14.48 -11.40
C CYS A 530 -23.89 15.52 -10.32
N TYR A 531 -24.39 16.76 -10.46
CA TYR A 531 -24.24 17.78 -9.42
C TYR A 531 -24.91 17.38 -8.09
N ASP A 532 -26.13 16.86 -8.13
CA ASP A 532 -26.86 16.42 -6.94
C ASP A 532 -26.13 15.27 -6.23
N LEU A 533 -25.51 14.37 -7.00
CA LEU A 533 -24.66 13.30 -6.50
C LEU A 533 -23.41 13.85 -5.80
N VAL A 534 -22.66 14.75 -6.45
CA VAL A 534 -21.50 15.42 -5.84
C VAL A 534 -21.91 16.11 -4.54
N SER A 535 -23.04 16.82 -4.54
CA SER A 535 -23.57 17.50 -3.37
C SER A 535 -23.94 16.54 -2.23
N SER A 536 -24.49 15.38 -2.56
CA SER A 536 -24.82 14.33 -1.59
C SER A 536 -23.55 13.70 -1.03
N TYR A 537 -22.56 13.43 -1.88
CA TYR A 537 -21.26 12.90 -1.49
C TYR A 537 -20.50 13.85 -0.54
N GLN A 538 -20.52 15.17 -0.81
CA GLN A 538 -19.94 16.17 0.10
C GLN A 538 -20.54 16.08 1.50
N LYS A 539 -21.87 15.93 1.59
CA LYS A 539 -22.58 15.83 2.87
C LYS A 539 -22.28 14.51 3.59
N GLN A 540 -22.31 13.40 2.88
CA GLN A 540 -22.12 12.06 3.45
C GLN A 540 -20.68 11.82 3.94
N ASN A 541 -19.68 12.28 3.17
CA ASN A 541 -18.27 12.00 3.43
C ASN A 541 -17.53 13.19 4.04
N ASN A 542 -18.23 14.28 4.38
CA ASN A 542 -17.67 15.52 4.92
C ASN A 542 -16.50 16.08 4.06
N VAL A 543 -16.64 15.98 2.73
CA VAL A 543 -15.67 16.48 1.75
C VAL A 543 -16.08 17.87 1.30
N LYS A 544 -15.12 18.80 1.18
CA LYS A 544 -15.34 20.16 0.68
C LYS A 544 -14.62 20.36 -0.65
N TYR A 545 -15.37 20.42 -1.76
CA TYR A 545 -14.85 20.83 -3.05
C TYR A 545 -14.88 22.35 -3.18
N LYS A 546 -13.82 22.94 -3.74
CA LYS A 546 -13.82 24.36 -4.10
C LYS A 546 -14.17 24.56 -5.57
N LEU A 547 -13.65 23.67 -6.41
CA LEU A 547 -13.84 23.70 -7.85
C LEU A 547 -14.72 22.54 -8.30
N MET A 548 -15.44 22.77 -9.38
CA MET A 548 -16.18 21.74 -10.09
C MET A 548 -15.87 21.84 -11.59
N VAL A 549 -15.65 20.69 -12.20
CA VAL A 549 -15.45 20.52 -13.64
C VAL A 549 -16.59 19.68 -14.17
N HIS A 550 -17.15 20.05 -15.32
CA HIS A 550 -18.07 19.22 -16.10
C HIS A 550 -17.44 18.90 -17.44
N VAL A 551 -17.57 17.65 -17.88
CA VAL A 551 -17.07 17.12 -19.16
C VAL A 551 -18.12 16.18 -19.75
N GLN A 552 -18.37 16.28 -21.06
CA GLN A 552 -19.21 15.35 -21.80
C GLN A 552 -18.38 14.53 -22.81
N PHE A 553 -18.61 13.21 -22.89
CA PHE A 553 -17.90 12.30 -23.81
C PHE A 553 -18.68 11.87 -25.06
N ASP A 554 -19.80 12.53 -25.37
CA ASP A 554 -20.59 12.22 -26.58
C ASP A 554 -20.00 12.79 -27.87
N SER A 555 -19.07 13.73 -27.75
CA SER A 555 -18.38 14.31 -28.90
C SER A 555 -16.99 13.73 -29.06
N THR A 556 -16.55 13.68 -30.32
CA THR A 556 -15.22 13.18 -30.70
C THR A 556 -14.07 14.07 -30.20
N PHE A 557 -14.37 15.21 -29.56
CA PHE A 557 -13.41 16.21 -29.10
C PHE A 557 -13.87 16.90 -27.81
N VAL A 558 -13.12 16.77 -26.72
CA VAL A 558 -13.32 17.62 -25.52
C VAL A 558 -12.38 18.82 -25.61
N LYS A 559 -12.93 20.02 -25.81
CA LYS A 559 -12.17 21.27 -25.75
C LYS A 559 -12.01 21.72 -24.28
N MET A 560 -10.78 21.87 -23.81
CA MET A 560 -10.48 22.44 -22.48
C MET A 560 -9.97 23.88 -22.61
N PRO A 561 -10.41 24.83 -21.77
CA PRO A 561 -9.82 26.17 -21.69
C PRO A 561 -8.31 26.09 -21.43
N MET A 562 -7.53 26.95 -22.07
CA MET A 562 -6.07 27.03 -21.93
C MET A 562 -5.66 28.03 -20.85
N SER A 563 -6.51 28.99 -20.52
CA SER A 563 -6.17 30.18 -19.72
C SER A 563 -6.80 30.25 -18.33
N TYR A 564 -7.40 29.17 -17.82
CA TYR A 564 -8.19 29.17 -16.59
C TYR A 564 -7.39 29.41 -15.28
N GLU A 565 -6.06 29.55 -15.34
CA GLU A 565 -5.21 30.01 -14.21
C GLU A 565 -4.78 31.49 -14.33
N ARG A 566 -5.29 32.25 -15.31
CA ARG A 566 -4.98 33.69 -15.48
C ARG A 566 -5.81 34.54 -14.50
N ASP A 567 -5.16 35.51 -13.86
CA ASP A 567 -5.87 36.59 -13.15
C ASP A 567 -6.71 37.41 -14.14
N SER A 568 -7.83 38.01 -13.69
CA SER A 568 -8.84 38.78 -14.48
C SER A 568 -10.13 37.97 -14.77
N PRO A 569 -10.94 38.18 -15.86
CA PRO A 569 -12.27 37.54 -15.93
C PRO A 569 -12.22 35.99 -15.99
N PHE A 570 -11.02 35.42 -16.17
CA PHE A 570 -10.74 33.97 -16.24
C PHE A 570 -10.26 33.34 -14.91
N ASP A 571 -10.46 34.00 -13.76
CA ASP A 571 -10.19 33.39 -12.47
C ASP A 571 -11.24 32.30 -12.13
N VAL A 572 -10.83 31.03 -12.17
CA VAL A 572 -11.69 29.87 -11.83
C VAL A 572 -12.22 29.85 -10.41
N ASN A 573 -11.70 30.68 -9.51
CA ASN A 573 -12.23 30.82 -8.16
C ASN A 573 -13.43 31.77 -8.10
N THR A 574 -13.61 32.60 -9.13
CA THR A 574 -14.63 33.64 -9.16
C THR A 574 -15.48 33.62 -10.42
N THR A 575 -15.15 32.87 -11.48
CA THR A 575 -15.92 32.84 -12.74
C THR A 575 -16.08 31.42 -13.29
N ILE A 576 -17.17 31.14 -14.02
CA ILE A 576 -17.31 29.91 -14.80
C ILE A 576 -16.69 30.12 -16.18
N ILE A 577 -15.82 29.21 -16.59
CA ILE A 577 -15.07 29.30 -17.83
C ILE A 577 -15.53 28.21 -18.78
N PHE A 578 -15.82 28.64 -20.01
CA PHE A 578 -16.19 27.80 -21.13
C PHE A 578 -15.11 27.86 -22.22
N PRO A 579 -14.85 26.76 -22.94
CA PRO A 579 -14.07 26.82 -24.16
C PRO A 579 -14.85 27.61 -25.24
N ASP A 580 -14.15 28.38 -26.07
CA ASP A 580 -14.81 29.14 -27.14
C ASP A 580 -15.48 28.23 -28.18
N ASN A 581 -16.64 28.69 -28.65
CA ASN A 581 -17.39 28.10 -29.73
C ASN A 581 -17.34 29.10 -30.90
N ASN A 582 -16.28 29.00 -31.73
CA ASN A 582 -15.92 29.91 -32.85
C ASN A 582 -17.04 30.29 -33.85
N TYR A 583 -18.29 29.81 -33.69
CA TYR A 583 -19.40 30.01 -34.60
C TYR A 583 -20.75 30.35 -33.94
N THR A 584 -20.89 30.33 -32.61
CA THR A 584 -22.18 30.66 -31.95
C THR A 584 -22.00 31.33 -30.57
N ASP A 585 -22.91 32.24 -30.22
CA ASP A 585 -23.01 32.89 -28.89
C ASP A 585 -23.41 31.93 -27.74
N GLU A 586 -23.27 30.62 -27.97
CA GLU A 586 -23.87 29.56 -27.17
C GLU A 586 -22.88 29.00 -26.15
N ILE A 587 -23.39 28.65 -24.97
CA ILE A 587 -22.60 27.94 -23.96
C ILE A 587 -22.22 26.57 -24.51
N ASN A 588 -20.92 26.25 -24.51
CA ASN A 588 -20.45 24.91 -24.82
C ASN A 588 -20.88 23.95 -23.69
N GLU A 589 -21.65 22.92 -24.06
CA GLU A 589 -22.18 21.91 -23.14
C GLU A 589 -21.21 20.74 -22.90
N GLU A 590 -20.06 20.72 -23.58
CA GLU A 590 -19.06 19.65 -23.52
C GLU A 590 -18.04 19.84 -22.39
N PHE A 591 -17.79 21.09 -21.97
CA PHE A 591 -16.84 21.39 -20.91
C PHE A 591 -17.19 22.68 -20.18
N ALA A 592 -17.13 22.65 -18.85
CA ALA A 592 -17.21 23.84 -18.03
C ALA A 592 -16.39 23.67 -16.74
N ILE A 593 -15.77 24.75 -16.26
CA ILE A 593 -15.04 24.74 -14.98
C ILE A 593 -15.33 26.02 -14.20
N GLY A 594 -15.48 25.90 -12.88
CA GLY A 594 -15.58 27.06 -12.01
C GLY A 594 -15.81 26.68 -10.55
N PRO A 595 -16.15 27.66 -9.70
CA PRO A 595 -16.44 27.41 -8.29
C PRO A 595 -17.66 26.53 -8.14
N ILE A 596 -17.63 25.54 -7.24
CA ILE A 596 -18.72 24.56 -7.11
C ILE A 596 -20.11 25.20 -6.86
N HIS A 597 -20.15 26.33 -6.14
CA HIS A 597 -21.39 27.05 -5.88
C HIS A 597 -21.93 27.75 -7.14
N LYS A 598 -21.06 28.29 -8.00
CA LYS A 598 -21.44 28.89 -9.28
C LYS A 598 -21.80 27.84 -10.31
N MET A 599 -21.05 26.74 -10.37
CA MET A 599 -21.32 25.59 -11.21
C MET A 599 -22.69 24.96 -10.93
N SER A 600 -23.30 25.20 -9.77
CA SER A 600 -24.70 24.82 -9.50
C SER A 600 -25.69 25.46 -10.49
N TYR A 601 -25.49 26.74 -10.85
CA TYR A 601 -26.36 27.46 -11.77
C TYR A 601 -26.25 26.93 -13.19
N TYR A 602 -25.06 26.44 -13.59
CA TYR A 602 -24.84 25.79 -14.88
C TYR A 602 -25.36 24.34 -14.88
N MET A 603 -24.94 23.51 -13.93
CA MET A 603 -25.27 22.09 -13.92
C MET A 603 -26.76 21.81 -13.66
N ARG A 604 -27.46 22.68 -12.92
CA ARG A 604 -28.86 22.45 -12.52
C ARG A 604 -29.89 23.21 -13.37
N ARG A 605 -29.49 23.73 -14.53
CA ARG A 605 -30.40 24.44 -15.47
C ARG A 605 -31.62 23.60 -15.86
N TRP A 606 -31.47 22.27 -15.91
CA TRP A 606 -32.57 21.35 -16.12
C TRP A 606 -33.77 21.63 -15.19
N TYR A 607 -33.53 21.82 -13.89
CA TYR A 607 -34.60 22.08 -12.92
C TYR A 607 -35.24 23.45 -13.13
N ALA A 608 -34.46 24.47 -13.54
CA ALA A 608 -34.98 25.80 -13.83
C ALA A 608 -35.87 25.81 -15.09
N LEU A 609 -35.53 25.02 -16.10
CA LEU A 609 -36.33 24.88 -17.32
C LEU A 609 -37.72 24.28 -17.08
N GLN A 610 -37.90 23.46 -16.04
CA GLN A 610 -39.21 22.89 -15.70
C GLN A 610 -40.25 23.97 -15.32
N ASN A 611 -39.80 25.15 -14.90
CA ASN A 611 -40.67 26.25 -14.46
C ASN A 611 -40.98 27.29 -15.55
N CYS A 612 -40.34 27.21 -16.73
CA CYS A 612 -40.64 28.05 -17.90
C CYS A 612 -40.66 29.57 -17.66
N SER A 613 -39.64 30.07 -16.96
CA SER A 613 -39.53 31.47 -16.53
C SER A 613 -39.18 32.48 -17.63
N LEU A 614 -38.66 32.05 -18.79
CA LEU A 614 -38.23 32.92 -19.89
C LEU A 614 -38.89 32.48 -21.20
N ARG A 615 -39.92 33.22 -21.69
CA ARG A 615 -40.73 32.80 -22.85
C ARG A 615 -40.34 33.46 -24.18
N SER A 616 -39.50 34.50 -24.18
CA SER A 616 -39.23 35.35 -25.36
C SER A 616 -37.89 35.09 -26.07
N LEU A 617 -37.04 34.20 -25.55
CA LEU A 617 -35.70 33.91 -26.07
C LEU A 617 -35.67 32.53 -26.73
N ASN A 618 -34.73 32.28 -27.66
CA ASN A 618 -34.46 30.92 -28.13
C ASN A 618 -33.80 30.09 -27.00
N LEU A 619 -33.84 28.76 -27.10
CA LEU A 619 -33.37 27.86 -26.02
C LEU A 619 -31.94 28.18 -25.55
N HIS A 620 -31.02 28.49 -26.47
CA HIS A 620 -29.64 28.80 -26.11
C HIS A 620 -29.51 30.11 -25.34
N GLN A 621 -30.20 31.17 -25.80
CA GLN A 621 -30.22 32.46 -25.13
C GLN A 621 -30.86 32.35 -23.74
N GLN A 622 -31.94 31.58 -23.58
CA GLN A 622 -32.53 31.32 -22.27
C GLN A 622 -31.52 30.71 -21.31
N LEU A 623 -30.78 29.69 -21.75
CA LEU A 623 -29.80 28.99 -20.93
C LEU A 623 -28.61 29.88 -20.57
N LYS A 624 -28.14 30.70 -21.51
CA LYS A 624 -27.07 31.67 -21.28
C LYS A 624 -27.50 32.72 -20.26
N SER A 625 -28.66 33.34 -20.46
CA SER A 625 -29.20 34.33 -19.51
C SER A 625 -29.45 33.75 -18.12
N MET A 626 -29.88 32.50 -17.98
CA MET A 626 -30.07 31.86 -16.67
C MET A 626 -28.77 31.75 -15.86
N VAL A 627 -27.64 31.54 -16.55
CA VAL A 627 -26.32 31.50 -15.91
C VAL A 627 -25.82 32.92 -15.62
N GLU A 628 -25.86 33.81 -16.60
CA GLU A 628 -25.39 35.21 -16.47
C GLU A 628 -26.13 36.01 -15.39
N LEU A 629 -27.43 35.76 -15.19
CA LEU A 629 -28.22 36.43 -14.15
C LEU A 629 -27.70 36.14 -12.73
N ASN A 630 -27.04 34.99 -12.52
CA ASN A 630 -26.65 34.52 -11.20
C ASN A 630 -25.14 34.36 -11.01
N THR A 631 -24.35 34.47 -12.08
CA THR A 631 -22.89 34.33 -12.03
C THR A 631 -22.18 35.02 -13.18
N SER A 632 -20.91 35.35 -12.98
CA SER A 632 -19.97 35.70 -14.05
C SER A 632 -19.60 34.46 -14.87
N ILE A 633 -19.51 34.62 -16.19
CA ILE A 633 -19.01 33.62 -17.14
C ILE A 633 -17.97 34.23 -18.09
N SER A 634 -17.06 33.44 -18.62
CA SER A 634 -16.07 33.88 -19.63
C SER A 634 -15.75 32.77 -20.63
N PHE A 635 -15.43 33.18 -21.86
CA PHE A 635 -15.13 32.30 -23.00
C PHE A 635 -13.66 32.48 -23.40
N ASP A 636 -12.93 31.38 -23.52
CA ASP A 636 -11.47 31.36 -23.74
C ASP A 636 -11.10 30.92 -25.17
N ASN A 637 -10.47 31.81 -25.95
CA ASN A 637 -10.33 31.73 -27.43
C ASN A 637 -8.98 31.22 -27.97
N GLU A 638 -8.08 30.65 -27.15
CA GLU A 638 -6.76 30.22 -27.64
C GLU A 638 -6.66 28.70 -27.93
N THR A 639 -6.76 28.37 -29.23
CA THR A 639 -6.40 27.14 -30.00
C THR A 639 -6.26 25.74 -29.33
N ILE A 640 -7.20 24.86 -29.70
CA ILE A 640 -7.21 23.38 -29.94
C ILE A 640 -6.10 22.49 -29.33
N ILE A 641 -6.52 21.51 -28.51
CA ILE A 641 -5.77 20.26 -28.30
C ILE A 641 -6.33 19.21 -29.27
N ASN A 642 -5.58 18.88 -30.32
CA ASN A 642 -5.95 17.80 -31.24
C ASN A 642 -5.60 16.45 -30.59
N ILE A 643 -6.62 15.69 -30.20
CA ILE A 643 -6.49 14.26 -29.94
C ILE A 643 -6.59 13.57 -31.31
N ASN A 644 -5.55 12.84 -31.70
CA ASN A 644 -5.47 12.20 -33.02
C ASN A 644 -6.65 11.25 -33.27
N LYS A 645 -7.13 11.26 -34.52
CA LYS A 645 -8.24 10.46 -35.07
C LYS A 645 -8.10 8.96 -34.78
N SER A 646 -9.13 8.39 -34.20
CA SER A 646 -9.71 7.11 -34.65
C SER A 646 -11.23 7.29 -34.68
N ASP A 647 -11.90 6.48 -35.48
CA ASP A 647 -13.17 6.78 -36.13
C ASP A 647 -14.34 7.21 -35.21
N ARG A 648 -15.25 7.99 -35.81
CA ARG A 648 -16.47 8.53 -35.20
C ARG A 648 -17.20 7.49 -34.33
N CYS A 649 -17.50 7.85 -33.07
CA CYS A 649 -18.81 7.53 -32.50
C CYS A 649 -19.89 8.10 -33.44
#